data_AF-A0A151IZ49-F1
#
_entry.id   AF-A0A151IZ49-F1
#
_cell.length_a   1.000
_cell.length_b   1.000
_cell.length_c   1.000
_cell.angle_alpha   90.00
_cell.angle_beta   90.00
_cell.angle_gamma   90.00
#
_symmetry.space_group_name_H-M   'P 1'
#
loop_
_entity.id
_entity.type
_entity.pdbx_description
1 polymer ?
#
loop_
_entity_poly.entity_id
_entity_poly.type
_entity_poly.pdbx_seq_one_letter_code
_entity_poly.pdbx_strand_id
1 'polypeptide(L)'
;MIRSCIFIAALIVLAGSNAVQEADKDWYKNSLVYQIYPRSFKDSNGDGIGDLNGITNELEHIKDIGADALWMSPIFSSPQKDFGYDVSNFTNINPEYGTLDDFKKLVQKAQSLGLKVILDFVPNHSSNQHEWFIKSVHRIEPYDEYYVWRNATYENNVAKPPNNWLSNFGGSAWEWNEIRGQYYLHQFAAGQPDLNYRNSKLREEMKKVLVFWMDLGVKGFRIDAINHMYENDQFLDEPLSNLDVPSDDYDYLNHIYTKNLPETYEVLKTWRELMDSHSTGDTKMILTEAYADFDLTIKYYQSGSTVPFNFVFISDLNNKSSAADFKHNIDRWINNMPKGTEYVANWVTGNHDNHRAATRFGEKRADQLSMLATVLPGVSVIYNGDEIGMLDRNFTYAETVDPAGCGAGEDRYYLKSRDPERTPFQWDDSTSAGFSINESTWLPVNENYKSLNLKAQKPELYSHYNVFKRLTQLKKKSVIEQGTLETALYCYNCSVAENVLGVIRRNETSIVVLIVNFCDTETVIVNISTWLNISEQLMVYASSEGSNLLLRSPVNMATFSLSGSVSVVLSSRIQHKIASESTIELVDALWLSPIYTSLQFEFSYDVTNYTDVDKDYGTLADFDKFKEKVKSLGLKVILNFAKLQLLRARIVRKKRSTDQVLRRVWRDSRIVNDTRKPPNNWLSVVRCFAWEWNSAQ
;
A
#
# COMPACT_ATOMS: atom_id res chain seq x y z
N MET A 1 -49.12 14.59 -15.28
CA MET A 1 -48.22 13.60 -14.62
C MET A 1 -46.94 13.35 -15.40
N ILE A 2 -46.97 13.00 -16.69
CA ILE A 2 -45.74 12.68 -17.47
C ILE A 2 -44.75 13.86 -17.56
N ARG A 3 -45.23 15.11 -17.70
CA ARG A 3 -44.36 16.31 -17.72
C ARG A 3 -43.68 16.61 -16.38
N SER A 4 -44.30 16.23 -15.25
CA SER A 4 -43.71 16.40 -13.91
C SER A 4 -42.64 15.34 -13.61
N CYS A 5 -42.82 14.11 -14.14
CA CYS A 5 -41.82 13.05 -14.01
C CYS A 5 -40.55 13.33 -14.84
N ILE A 6 -40.68 13.95 -16.02
CA ILE A 6 -39.53 14.34 -16.86
C ILE A 6 -38.73 15.48 -16.21
N PHE A 7 -39.40 16.44 -15.56
CA PHE A 7 -38.73 17.52 -14.83
C PHE A 7 -37.98 17.02 -13.59
N ILE A 8 -38.55 16.06 -12.85
CA ILE A 8 -37.89 15.44 -11.68
C ILE A 8 -36.72 14.55 -12.13
N ALA A 9 -36.86 13.80 -13.23
CA ALA A 9 -35.76 13.02 -13.78
C ALA A 9 -34.62 13.91 -14.32
N ALA A 10 -34.94 15.03 -14.96
CA ALA A 10 -33.94 16.01 -15.39
C ALA A 10 -33.25 16.70 -14.20
N LEU A 11 -33.97 17.01 -13.12
CA LEU A 11 -33.39 17.55 -11.89
C LEU A 11 -32.52 16.53 -11.14
N ILE A 12 -32.84 15.24 -11.16
CA ILE A 12 -32.01 14.17 -10.58
C ILE A 12 -30.75 13.92 -11.44
N VAL A 13 -30.86 14.02 -12.77
CA VAL A 13 -29.70 13.90 -13.69
C VAL A 13 -28.79 15.15 -13.62
N LEU A 14 -29.37 16.35 -13.39
CA LEU A 14 -28.60 17.58 -13.15
C LEU A 14 -28.02 17.67 -11.72
N ALA A 15 -28.67 17.06 -10.72
CA ALA A 15 -28.13 16.95 -9.36
C ALA A 15 -27.08 15.83 -9.22
N GLY A 16 -27.15 14.79 -10.06
CA GLY A 16 -26.19 13.69 -10.07
C GLY A 16 -24.90 13.97 -10.86
N SER A 17 -24.77 15.12 -11.53
CA SER A 17 -23.60 15.45 -12.36
C SER A 17 -22.70 16.55 -11.77
N ASN A 18 -23.03 17.12 -10.60
CA ASN A 18 -22.19 18.07 -9.87
C ASN A 18 -22.37 17.92 -8.36
N ALA A 19 -22.27 16.70 -7.83
CA ALA A 19 -21.83 16.58 -6.45
C ALA A 19 -20.37 17.05 -6.43
N VAL A 20 -20.17 18.36 -6.23
CA VAL A 20 -18.88 18.91 -5.86
C VAL A 20 -18.46 18.12 -4.64
N GLN A 21 -17.47 17.24 -4.81
CA GLN A 21 -16.92 16.48 -3.69
C GLN A 21 -16.44 17.52 -2.69
N GLU A 22 -17.08 17.55 -1.53
CA GLU A 22 -16.77 18.50 -0.48
C GLU A 22 -15.28 18.34 -0.13
N ALA A 23 -14.56 19.46 -0.07
CA ALA A 23 -13.12 19.44 0.14
C ALA A 23 -12.81 18.74 1.46
N ASP A 24 -12.07 17.63 1.40
CA ASP A 24 -11.64 16.91 2.58
C ASP A 24 -10.25 17.43 2.97
N LYS A 25 -10.20 18.32 3.96
CA LYS A 25 -8.93 18.90 4.43
C LYS A 25 -8.10 17.91 5.26
N ASP A 26 -8.71 16.82 5.72
CA ASP A 26 -8.12 15.88 6.67
C ASP A 26 -7.90 14.49 6.07
N TRP A 27 -8.13 14.32 4.77
CA TRP A 27 -8.03 13.04 4.05
C TRP A 27 -6.72 12.29 4.31
N TYR A 28 -5.62 13.02 4.53
CA TYR A 28 -4.28 12.47 4.73
C TYR A 28 -4.06 11.90 6.14
N LYS A 29 -4.84 12.29 7.16
CA LYS A 29 -4.48 12.04 8.58
C LYS A 29 -4.35 10.56 8.94
N ASN A 30 -5.03 9.69 8.20
CA ASN A 30 -4.99 8.24 8.37
C ASN A 30 -4.95 7.51 7.01
N SER A 31 -4.41 8.17 5.98
CA SER A 31 -4.39 7.66 4.62
C SER A 31 -3.41 6.51 4.42
N LEU A 32 -3.69 5.66 3.45
CA LEU A 32 -2.71 4.74 2.87
C LEU A 32 -2.13 5.33 1.58
N VAL A 33 -0.83 5.59 1.59
CA VAL A 33 -0.03 6.03 0.44
C VAL A 33 0.70 4.82 -0.14
N TYR A 34 0.44 4.51 -1.39
CA TYR A 34 1.08 3.40 -2.10
C TYR A 34 2.15 3.92 -3.05
N GLN A 35 3.41 3.58 -2.78
CA GLN A 35 4.52 3.92 -3.66
C GLN A 35 4.53 2.99 -4.87
N ILE A 36 4.64 3.58 -6.06
CA ILE A 36 4.84 2.92 -7.33
C ILE A 36 6.22 3.29 -7.84
N TYR A 37 7.06 2.30 -8.11
CA TYR A 37 8.26 2.48 -8.93
C TYR A 37 7.90 2.27 -10.41
N PRO A 38 7.72 3.34 -11.22
CA PRO A 38 7.05 3.25 -12.53
C PRO A 38 7.68 2.23 -13.47
N ARG A 39 9.02 2.21 -13.53
CA ARG A 39 9.82 1.34 -14.39
C ARG A 39 9.51 -0.15 -14.20
N SER A 40 9.03 -0.56 -13.03
CA SER A 40 8.76 -1.96 -12.68
C SER A 40 7.31 -2.26 -12.33
N PHE A 41 6.40 -1.30 -12.48
CA PHE A 41 5.02 -1.54 -12.10
C PHE A 41 4.23 -2.28 -13.18
N LYS A 42 4.11 -1.71 -14.39
CA LYS A 42 3.41 -2.34 -15.51
C LYS A 42 3.89 -1.77 -16.84
N ASP A 43 4.38 -2.62 -17.73
CA ASP A 43 4.66 -2.30 -19.12
C ASP A 43 3.37 -2.51 -19.95
N SER A 44 3.01 -1.51 -20.75
CA SER A 44 1.83 -1.53 -21.61
C SER A 44 2.14 -1.66 -23.11
N ASN A 45 3.39 -1.45 -23.53
CA ASN A 45 3.80 -1.38 -24.93
C ASN A 45 4.72 -2.54 -25.36
N GLY A 46 5.25 -3.32 -24.40
CA GLY A 46 6.10 -4.49 -24.63
C GLY A 46 7.61 -4.19 -24.77
N ASP A 47 8.07 -2.99 -24.42
CA ASP A 47 9.49 -2.62 -24.48
C ASP A 47 10.31 -3.11 -23.27
N GLY A 48 9.65 -3.71 -22.27
CA GLY A 48 10.28 -4.24 -21.07
C GLY A 48 10.46 -3.22 -19.95
N ILE A 49 9.91 -2.00 -20.09
CA ILE A 49 9.92 -0.91 -19.12
C ILE A 49 8.49 -0.52 -18.76
N GLY A 50 8.21 -0.34 -17.47
CA GLY A 50 6.90 0.09 -17.01
C GLY A 50 6.62 1.55 -17.32
N ASP A 51 5.37 1.88 -17.66
CA ASP A 51 4.98 3.17 -18.22
C ASP A 51 3.66 3.73 -17.62
N LEU A 52 3.33 5.00 -17.92
CA LEU A 52 2.15 5.68 -17.36
C LEU A 52 0.83 5.05 -17.81
N ASN A 53 0.76 4.48 -19.01
CA ASN A 53 -0.45 3.81 -19.49
C ASN A 53 -0.63 2.47 -18.76
N GLY A 54 0.45 1.75 -18.48
CA GLY A 54 0.47 0.57 -17.64
C GLY A 54 -0.03 0.88 -16.23
N ILE A 55 0.48 1.93 -15.59
CA ILE A 55 -0.05 2.39 -14.29
C ILE A 55 -1.55 2.72 -14.39
N THR A 56 -1.95 3.45 -15.44
CA THR A 56 -3.35 3.84 -15.66
C THR A 56 -4.29 2.63 -15.77
N ASN A 57 -3.85 1.57 -16.45
CA ASN A 57 -4.62 0.33 -16.62
C ASN A 57 -4.84 -0.43 -15.31
N GLU A 58 -3.96 -0.24 -14.32
CA GLU A 58 -3.97 -0.96 -13.05
C GLU A 58 -4.43 -0.08 -11.86
N LEU A 59 -4.92 1.14 -12.10
CA LEU A 59 -5.44 2.01 -11.04
C LEU A 59 -6.61 1.39 -10.27
N GLU A 60 -7.43 0.55 -10.92
CA GLU A 60 -8.46 -0.25 -10.26
C GLU A 60 -7.89 -1.19 -9.20
N HIS A 61 -6.71 -1.77 -9.44
CA HIS A 61 -6.04 -2.60 -8.44
C HIS A 61 -5.59 -1.75 -7.25
N ILE A 62 -4.97 -0.58 -7.48
CA ILE A 62 -4.55 0.36 -6.42
C ILE A 62 -5.76 0.81 -5.59
N LYS A 63 -6.91 1.03 -6.24
CA LYS A 63 -8.15 1.32 -5.53
C LYS A 63 -8.65 0.13 -4.71
N ASP A 64 -8.61 -1.07 -5.28
CA ASP A 64 -9.13 -2.29 -4.66
C ASP A 64 -8.30 -2.73 -3.45
N ILE A 65 -6.97 -2.50 -3.45
CA ILE A 65 -6.14 -2.69 -2.25
C ILE A 65 -6.47 -1.69 -1.14
N GLY A 66 -7.20 -0.61 -1.46
CA GLY A 66 -7.72 0.34 -0.50
C GLY A 66 -6.88 1.59 -0.31
N ALA A 67 -5.89 1.84 -1.17
CA ALA A 67 -5.08 3.06 -1.15
C ALA A 67 -5.95 4.32 -1.31
N ASP A 68 -5.50 5.40 -0.69
CA ASP A 68 -6.12 6.73 -0.81
C ASP A 68 -5.28 7.62 -1.74
N ALA A 69 -3.97 7.38 -1.81
CA ALA A 69 -3.06 8.04 -2.73
C ALA A 69 -2.05 7.07 -3.34
N LEU A 70 -1.62 7.36 -4.57
CA LEU A 70 -0.42 6.80 -5.16
C LEU A 70 0.69 7.86 -5.16
N TRP A 71 1.89 7.45 -4.77
CA TRP A 71 3.12 8.21 -4.94
C TRP A 71 3.96 7.51 -6.01
N MET A 72 4.33 8.24 -7.06
CA MET A 72 5.21 7.70 -8.11
C MET A 72 6.63 8.24 -7.93
N SER A 73 7.62 7.34 -7.95
CA SER A 73 9.03 7.73 -8.18
C SER A 73 9.17 8.55 -9.48
N PRO A 74 10.28 9.27 -9.71
CA PRO A 74 10.36 10.30 -10.74
C PRO A 74 9.99 9.83 -12.14
N ILE A 75 9.07 10.57 -12.78
CA ILE A 75 8.60 10.32 -14.16
C ILE A 75 9.07 11.40 -15.15
N PHE A 76 9.93 12.31 -14.70
CA PHE A 76 10.35 13.47 -15.47
C PHE A 76 11.33 13.09 -16.59
N SER A 77 11.50 13.97 -17.58
CA SER A 77 12.55 13.77 -18.58
C SER A 77 13.91 13.64 -17.87
N SER A 78 14.63 12.57 -18.19
CA SER A 78 15.88 12.15 -17.55
C SER A 78 16.69 11.30 -18.53
N PRO A 79 18.03 11.40 -18.55
CA PRO A 79 18.92 10.48 -19.25
C PRO A 79 18.99 9.07 -18.65
N GLN A 80 18.24 8.79 -17.58
CA GLN A 80 18.15 7.51 -16.88
C GLN A 80 19.49 7.06 -16.26
N LYS A 81 20.36 8.01 -15.90
CA LYS A 81 21.61 7.70 -15.19
C LYS A 81 21.37 7.25 -13.77
N ASP A 82 20.31 7.71 -13.12
CA ASP A 82 19.87 7.21 -11.81
C ASP A 82 18.36 6.94 -11.87
N PHE A 83 17.94 6.29 -12.96
CA PHE A 83 16.58 5.82 -13.22
C PHE A 83 15.46 6.83 -12.93
N GLY A 84 15.68 8.09 -13.31
CA GLY A 84 14.70 9.18 -13.20
C GLY A 84 15.12 10.31 -12.26
N TYR A 85 16.03 10.07 -11.32
CA TYR A 85 16.49 11.08 -10.36
C TYR A 85 17.44 12.12 -10.99
N ASP A 86 18.11 11.79 -12.11
CA ASP A 86 18.86 12.73 -12.93
C ASP A 86 17.95 13.53 -13.90
N VAL A 87 17.18 14.48 -13.38
CA VAL A 87 16.15 15.20 -14.15
C VAL A 87 16.73 16.19 -15.17
N SER A 88 16.47 16.01 -16.47
CA SER A 88 16.86 16.93 -17.56
C SER A 88 15.77 17.92 -17.97
N ASN A 89 14.51 17.70 -17.57
CA ASN A 89 13.44 18.70 -17.63
C ASN A 89 12.38 18.43 -16.54
N PHE A 90 12.27 19.35 -15.58
CA PHE A 90 11.34 19.25 -14.45
C PHE A 90 9.85 19.35 -14.79
N THR A 91 9.49 19.78 -16.00
CA THR A 91 8.10 20.08 -16.41
C THR A 91 7.63 19.24 -17.60
N ASN A 92 8.35 18.15 -17.88
CA ASN A 92 7.99 17.22 -18.95
C ASN A 92 8.16 15.77 -18.47
N ILE A 93 7.50 14.85 -19.16
CA ILE A 93 7.55 13.41 -18.87
C ILE A 93 8.72 12.77 -19.63
N ASN A 94 9.31 11.72 -19.07
CA ASN A 94 10.29 10.90 -19.78
C ASN A 94 9.63 10.15 -20.95
N PRO A 95 10.17 10.21 -22.17
CA PRO A 95 9.64 9.45 -23.30
C PRO A 95 9.50 7.94 -23.04
N GLU A 96 10.34 7.34 -22.19
CA GLU A 96 10.21 5.92 -21.79
C GLU A 96 8.92 5.64 -21.00
N TYR A 97 8.38 6.63 -20.28
CA TYR A 97 7.15 6.47 -19.50
C TYR A 97 5.90 6.97 -20.23
N GLY A 98 6.06 7.77 -21.29
CA GLY A 98 4.97 8.29 -22.12
C GLY A 98 5.00 9.81 -22.27
N THR A 99 3.82 10.43 -22.29
CA THR A 99 3.65 11.86 -22.58
C THR A 99 2.95 12.61 -21.45
N LEU A 100 3.00 13.95 -21.48
CA LEU A 100 2.18 14.79 -20.61
C LEU A 100 0.67 14.51 -20.75
N ASP A 101 0.21 14.10 -21.93
CA ASP A 101 -1.21 13.76 -22.11
C ASP A 101 -1.56 12.41 -21.49
N ASP A 102 -0.64 11.45 -21.48
CA ASP A 102 -0.82 10.19 -20.74
C ASP A 102 -0.84 10.43 -19.23
N PHE A 103 0.01 11.34 -18.74
CA PHE A 103 -0.05 11.79 -17.34
C PHE A 103 -1.40 12.42 -16.98
N LYS A 104 -1.94 13.31 -17.83
CA LYS A 104 -3.27 13.90 -17.60
C LYS A 104 -4.36 12.82 -17.57
N LYS A 105 -4.30 11.82 -18.46
CA LYS A 105 -5.25 10.68 -18.44
C LYS A 105 -5.14 9.88 -17.14
N LEU A 106 -3.92 9.60 -16.68
CA LEU A 106 -3.67 8.93 -15.40
C LEU A 106 -4.30 9.72 -14.25
N VAL A 107 -4.04 11.03 -14.15
CA VAL A 107 -4.60 11.88 -13.10
C VAL A 107 -6.13 11.89 -13.15
N GLN A 108 -6.73 12.03 -14.33
CA GLN A 108 -8.18 12.00 -14.50
C GLN A 108 -8.78 10.65 -14.07
N LYS A 109 -8.15 9.54 -14.45
CA LYS A 109 -8.58 8.20 -14.06
C LYS A 109 -8.45 7.99 -12.55
N ALA A 110 -7.33 8.39 -11.95
CA ALA A 110 -7.11 8.33 -10.51
C ALA A 110 -8.18 9.13 -9.75
N GLN A 111 -8.45 10.36 -10.19
CA GLN A 111 -9.52 11.20 -9.63
C GLN A 111 -10.90 10.53 -9.72
N SER A 112 -11.23 9.88 -10.85
CA SER A 112 -12.50 9.14 -11.00
C SER A 112 -12.66 7.96 -10.02
N LEU A 113 -11.55 7.43 -9.51
CA LEU A 113 -11.50 6.37 -8.49
C LEU A 113 -11.39 6.93 -7.07
N GLY A 114 -11.32 8.25 -6.91
CA GLY A 114 -11.09 8.94 -5.65
C GLY A 114 -9.66 8.77 -5.11
N LEU A 115 -8.70 8.44 -5.98
CA LEU A 115 -7.28 8.37 -5.64
C LEU A 115 -6.62 9.74 -5.81
N LYS A 116 -5.68 10.06 -4.92
CA LYS A 116 -4.82 11.25 -5.03
C LYS A 116 -3.49 10.85 -5.70
N VAL A 117 -2.96 11.72 -6.54
CA VAL A 117 -1.66 11.53 -7.20
C VAL A 117 -0.62 12.41 -6.52
N ILE A 118 0.45 11.80 -6.03
CA ILE A 118 1.63 12.44 -5.45
C ILE A 118 2.82 12.17 -6.36
N LEU A 119 3.62 13.20 -6.64
CA LEU A 119 4.84 13.05 -7.42
C LEU A 119 6.07 13.09 -6.53
N ASP A 120 7.07 12.29 -6.87
CA ASP A 120 8.42 12.47 -6.36
C ASP A 120 9.04 13.74 -6.97
N PHE A 121 9.53 14.65 -6.13
CA PHE A 121 10.16 15.90 -6.50
C PHE A 121 11.61 15.84 -6.05
N VAL A 122 12.53 16.03 -6.99
CA VAL A 122 13.98 15.93 -6.79
C VAL A 122 14.59 17.34 -6.81
N PRO A 123 14.59 18.06 -5.68
CA PRO A 123 15.03 19.45 -5.64
C PRO A 123 16.54 19.60 -5.68
N ASN A 124 17.32 18.66 -5.14
CA ASN A 124 18.74 18.84 -4.82
C ASN A 124 19.61 19.14 -6.05
N HIS A 125 19.37 18.40 -7.13
CA HIS A 125 20.20 18.40 -8.33
C HIS A 125 19.33 18.36 -9.59
N SER A 126 19.97 18.56 -10.74
CA SER A 126 19.40 18.21 -12.04
C SER A 126 20.38 17.32 -12.79
N SER A 127 19.99 16.82 -13.96
CA SER A 127 20.93 16.23 -14.91
C SER A 127 21.97 17.24 -15.40
N ASN A 128 23.18 16.79 -15.70
CA ASN A 128 24.17 17.56 -16.46
C ASN A 128 23.76 17.80 -17.92
N GLN A 129 22.67 17.17 -18.39
CA GLN A 129 22.05 17.46 -19.69
C GLN A 129 20.89 18.46 -19.58
N HIS A 130 20.57 18.94 -18.36
CA HIS A 130 19.55 19.97 -18.16
C HIS A 130 19.99 21.28 -18.82
N GLU A 131 19.05 22.00 -19.44
CA GLU A 131 19.33 23.28 -20.13
C GLU A 131 20.00 24.28 -19.17
N TRP A 132 19.59 24.29 -17.90
CA TRP A 132 20.20 25.10 -16.85
C TRP A 132 21.69 24.80 -16.69
N PHE A 133 22.11 23.53 -16.63
CA PHE A 133 23.52 23.17 -16.47
C PHE A 133 24.33 23.57 -17.69
N ILE A 134 23.83 23.28 -18.88
CA ILE A 134 24.48 23.64 -20.16
C ILE A 134 24.70 25.16 -20.23
N LYS A 135 23.69 25.96 -19.87
CA LYS A 135 23.79 27.42 -19.81
C LYS A 135 24.74 27.90 -18.71
N SER A 136 24.71 27.23 -17.55
CA SER A 136 25.59 27.52 -16.41
C SER A 136 27.07 27.30 -16.75
N VAL A 137 27.40 26.17 -17.42
CA VAL A 137 28.75 25.89 -17.95
C VAL A 137 29.27 27.05 -18.81
N HIS A 138 28.41 27.66 -19.62
CA HIS A 138 28.75 28.77 -20.52
C HIS A 138 28.59 30.16 -19.90
N ARG A 139 28.37 30.26 -18.57
CA ARG A 139 28.18 31.55 -17.86
C ARG A 139 27.02 32.40 -18.42
N ILE A 140 25.96 31.76 -18.91
CA ILE A 140 24.79 32.47 -19.45
C ILE A 140 23.87 32.88 -18.31
N GLU A 141 23.71 34.19 -18.09
CA GLU A 141 22.75 34.72 -17.12
C GLU A 141 21.28 34.39 -17.51
N PRO A 142 20.39 34.11 -16.55
CA PRO A 142 20.62 34.08 -15.10
C PRO A 142 21.13 32.72 -14.55
N TYR A 143 21.50 31.77 -15.42
CA TYR A 143 21.82 30.38 -15.07
C TYR A 143 23.27 30.16 -14.63
N ASP A 144 24.13 31.17 -14.83
CA ASP A 144 25.55 31.18 -14.54
C ASP A 144 25.91 30.70 -13.13
N GLU A 145 25.03 30.94 -12.15
CA GLU A 145 25.17 30.55 -10.73
C GLU A 145 24.02 29.66 -10.24
N TYR A 146 23.37 28.89 -11.13
CA TYR A 146 22.34 27.90 -10.74
C TYR A 146 22.93 26.63 -10.12
N TYR A 147 24.24 26.40 -10.24
CA TYR A 147 24.95 25.24 -9.70
C TYR A 147 26.11 25.69 -8.83
N VAL A 148 26.62 24.80 -7.98
CA VAL A 148 27.74 25.08 -7.09
C VAL A 148 29.06 24.90 -7.85
N TRP A 149 29.67 26.02 -8.27
CA TRP A 149 30.97 26.04 -8.97
C TRP A 149 32.11 26.48 -8.07
N ARG A 150 33.26 25.78 -8.09
CA ARG A 150 34.46 26.17 -7.36
C ARG A 150 35.72 26.03 -8.20
N ASN A 151 36.69 26.91 -7.95
CA ASN A 151 37.99 26.81 -8.61
C ASN A 151 38.76 25.62 -8.05
N ALA A 152 39.67 25.07 -8.86
CA ALA A 152 40.65 24.11 -8.37
C ALA A 152 41.51 24.75 -7.26
N THR A 153 41.87 23.94 -6.27
CA THR A 153 43.00 24.24 -5.39
C THR A 153 44.28 23.67 -6.02
N TYR A 154 45.44 24.13 -5.56
CA TYR A 154 46.72 23.67 -6.09
C TYR A 154 47.63 23.23 -4.96
N GLU A 155 48.08 21.98 -5.03
CA GLU A 155 49.12 21.45 -4.16
C GLU A 155 50.26 20.93 -5.03
N ASN A 156 51.48 21.45 -4.81
CA ASN A 156 52.67 21.10 -5.61
C ASN A 156 52.45 21.22 -7.14
N ASN A 157 51.73 22.26 -7.58
CA ASN A 157 51.32 22.50 -8.98
C ASN A 157 50.38 21.43 -9.59
N VAL A 158 49.76 20.59 -8.76
CA VAL A 158 48.72 19.65 -9.17
C VAL A 158 47.37 20.24 -8.78
N ALA A 159 46.46 20.36 -9.77
CA ALA A 159 45.10 20.79 -9.52
C ALA A 159 44.36 19.73 -8.70
N LYS A 160 43.64 20.17 -7.67
CA LYS A 160 42.84 19.33 -6.78
C LYS A 160 41.43 19.90 -6.64
N PRO A 161 40.45 19.04 -6.27
CA PRO A 161 39.15 19.49 -5.78
C PRO A 161 39.28 20.56 -4.68
N PRO A 162 38.25 21.39 -4.46
CA PRO A 162 38.30 22.46 -3.47
C PRO A 162 38.40 21.96 -2.01
N ASN A 163 37.91 20.75 -1.72
CA ASN A 163 37.96 20.10 -0.41
C ASN A 163 37.81 18.57 -0.56
N ASN A 164 37.79 17.86 0.57
CA ASN A 164 37.73 16.39 0.63
C ASN A 164 36.33 15.77 0.50
N TRP A 165 35.28 16.53 0.14
CA TRP A 165 33.92 16.00 0.14
C TRP A 165 33.76 14.80 -0.81
N LEU A 166 33.01 13.79 -0.35
CA LEU A 166 32.77 12.53 -1.07
C LEU A 166 31.31 12.42 -1.52
N SER A 167 31.12 11.82 -2.69
CA SER A 167 29.80 11.48 -3.23
C SER A 167 29.20 10.28 -2.49
N ASN A 168 27.87 10.28 -2.34
CA ASN A 168 27.12 9.14 -1.80
C ASN A 168 27.27 7.87 -2.66
N PHE A 169 27.63 8.01 -3.94
CA PHE A 169 27.94 6.90 -4.84
C PHE A 169 29.44 6.55 -4.88
N GLY A 170 30.24 7.16 -4.01
CA GLY A 170 31.69 6.94 -3.90
C GLY A 170 32.52 7.89 -4.75
N GLY A 171 33.77 8.10 -4.34
CA GLY A 171 34.69 9.04 -4.96
C GLY A 171 34.44 10.50 -4.56
N SER A 172 35.17 11.42 -5.18
CA SER A 172 35.02 12.86 -4.91
C SER A 172 33.62 13.35 -5.29
N ALA A 173 33.07 14.28 -4.50
CA ALA A 173 31.85 15.02 -4.83
C ALA A 173 32.07 16.16 -5.84
N TRP A 174 33.28 16.27 -6.42
CA TRP A 174 33.66 17.35 -7.32
C TRP A 174 34.14 16.83 -8.65
N GLU A 175 33.52 17.32 -9.73
CA GLU A 175 33.88 16.96 -11.10
C GLU A 175 34.37 18.21 -11.86
N TRP A 176 35.52 18.09 -12.54
CA TRP A 176 36.11 19.21 -13.28
C TRP A 176 35.40 19.41 -14.61
N ASN A 177 34.96 20.64 -14.89
CA ASN A 177 34.40 21.00 -16.19
C ASN A 177 35.39 21.86 -17.00
N GLU A 178 35.89 21.30 -18.10
CA GLU A 178 36.91 21.95 -18.95
C GLU A 178 36.42 23.26 -19.59
N ILE A 179 35.14 23.37 -19.95
CA ILE A 179 34.60 24.57 -20.60
C ILE A 179 34.47 25.71 -19.59
N ARG A 180 33.96 25.41 -18.40
CA ARG A 180 33.78 26.40 -17.31
C ARG A 180 35.11 26.74 -16.64
N GLY A 181 36.07 25.82 -16.66
CA GLY A 181 37.37 25.91 -15.98
C GLY A 181 37.23 25.84 -14.45
N GLN A 182 36.26 25.08 -13.96
CA GLN A 182 35.90 24.98 -12.54
C GLN A 182 35.38 23.57 -12.22
N TYR A 183 35.47 23.18 -10.95
CA TYR A 183 34.75 22.03 -10.41
C TYR A 183 33.29 22.37 -10.17
N TYR A 184 32.37 21.45 -10.44
CA TYR A 184 31.00 21.50 -9.94
C TYR A 184 30.77 20.43 -8.87
N LEU A 185 29.90 20.75 -7.91
CA LEU A 185 29.48 19.81 -6.87
C LEU A 185 28.47 18.79 -7.42
N HIS A 186 28.60 17.54 -6.99
CA HIS A 186 27.58 16.50 -7.13
C HIS A 186 27.60 15.58 -5.89
N GLN A 187 26.55 15.61 -5.08
CA GLN A 187 26.44 14.73 -3.90
C GLN A 187 26.14 13.27 -4.28
N PHE A 188 25.66 13.03 -5.50
CA PHE A 188 25.35 11.71 -6.05
C PHE A 188 26.22 11.44 -7.28
N ALA A 189 25.66 10.95 -8.39
CA ALA A 189 26.44 10.70 -9.60
C ALA A 189 27.00 12.01 -10.20
N ALA A 190 28.13 11.94 -10.91
CA ALA A 190 28.67 13.07 -11.65
C ALA A 190 27.68 13.65 -12.70
N GLY A 191 26.72 12.83 -13.14
CA GLY A 191 25.60 13.25 -13.99
C GLY A 191 24.50 14.04 -13.28
N GLN A 192 24.58 14.21 -11.96
CA GLN A 192 23.63 14.90 -11.08
C GLN A 192 24.29 16.12 -10.41
N PRO A 193 24.69 17.17 -11.18
CA PRO A 193 25.23 18.39 -10.60
C PRO A 193 24.23 19.08 -9.66
N ASP A 194 24.72 19.48 -8.48
CA ASP A 194 23.90 20.06 -7.43
C ASP A 194 23.53 21.51 -7.71
N LEU A 195 22.28 21.82 -7.42
CA LEU A 195 21.71 23.13 -7.63
C LEU A 195 22.03 24.04 -6.45
N ASN A 196 22.43 25.28 -6.74
CA ASN A 196 22.83 26.25 -5.73
C ASN A 196 21.61 26.92 -5.08
N TYR A 197 21.05 26.31 -4.02
CA TYR A 197 19.88 26.84 -3.31
C TYR A 197 20.10 28.17 -2.60
N ARG A 198 21.33 28.70 -2.54
CA ARG A 198 21.57 30.09 -2.09
C ARG A 198 21.14 31.11 -3.14
N ASN A 199 21.04 30.72 -4.43
CA ASN A 199 20.53 31.56 -5.51
C ASN A 199 19.00 31.74 -5.42
N SER A 200 18.53 32.97 -5.23
CA SER A 200 17.10 33.25 -5.13
C SER A 200 16.32 33.00 -6.42
N LYS A 201 16.94 33.20 -7.60
CA LYS A 201 16.27 32.96 -8.90
C LYS A 201 15.97 31.48 -9.09
N LEU A 202 16.91 30.60 -8.71
CA LEU A 202 16.69 29.16 -8.71
C LEU A 202 15.52 28.76 -7.80
N ARG A 203 15.46 29.29 -6.56
CA ARG A 203 14.36 28.99 -5.64
C ARG A 203 12.99 29.36 -6.22
N GLU A 204 12.91 30.47 -6.96
CA GLU A 204 11.69 30.86 -7.67
C GLU A 204 11.38 29.96 -8.87
N GLU A 205 12.37 29.47 -9.63
CA GLU A 205 12.15 28.47 -10.68
C GLU A 205 11.58 27.16 -10.11
N MET A 206 12.11 26.68 -8.98
CA MET A 206 11.59 25.48 -8.32
C MET A 206 10.15 25.61 -7.83
N LYS A 207 9.76 26.80 -7.36
CA LYS A 207 8.35 27.08 -7.04
C LYS A 207 7.47 26.99 -8.28
N LYS A 208 7.92 27.46 -9.45
CA LYS A 208 7.17 27.32 -10.71
C LYS A 208 7.01 25.86 -11.12
N VAL A 209 8.01 25.01 -10.90
CA VAL A 209 7.90 23.56 -11.14
C VAL A 209 6.79 22.96 -10.28
N LEU A 210 6.75 23.27 -8.98
CA LEU A 210 5.69 22.80 -8.10
C LEU A 210 4.31 23.27 -8.58
N VAL A 211 4.17 24.56 -8.94
CA VAL A 211 2.90 25.11 -9.46
C VAL A 211 2.46 24.40 -10.74
N PHE A 212 3.37 24.16 -11.68
CA PHE A 212 3.07 23.47 -12.94
C PHE A 212 2.39 22.11 -12.68
N TRP A 213 2.95 21.29 -11.80
CA TRP A 213 2.38 19.98 -11.48
C TRP A 213 1.09 20.06 -10.67
N MET A 214 0.99 21.01 -9.75
CA MET A 214 -0.25 21.25 -9.01
C MET A 214 -1.40 21.70 -9.93
N ASP A 215 -1.12 22.50 -10.96
CA ASP A 215 -2.08 22.91 -11.98
C ASP A 215 -2.56 21.74 -12.85
N LEU A 216 -1.74 20.69 -12.98
CA LEU A 216 -2.11 19.42 -13.63
C LEU A 216 -2.87 18.46 -12.69
N GLY A 217 -3.18 18.88 -11.46
CA GLY A 217 -4.02 18.12 -10.54
C GLY A 217 -3.27 17.25 -9.52
N VAL A 218 -1.95 17.42 -9.40
CA VAL A 218 -1.13 16.76 -8.36
C VAL A 218 -1.54 17.24 -6.97
N LYS A 219 -1.63 16.29 -6.03
CA LYS A 219 -2.16 16.48 -4.67
C LYS A 219 -1.09 16.44 -3.59
N GLY A 220 0.17 16.38 -3.97
CA GLY A 220 1.28 16.46 -3.05
C GLY A 220 2.60 16.10 -3.71
N PHE A 221 3.67 16.29 -2.97
CA PHE A 221 5.01 15.95 -3.39
C PHE A 221 5.73 15.17 -2.31
N ARG A 222 6.38 14.08 -2.69
CA ARG A 222 7.47 13.52 -1.89
C ARG A 222 8.73 14.29 -2.26
N ILE A 223 9.43 14.86 -1.29
CA ILE A 223 10.64 15.64 -1.50
C ILE A 223 11.83 14.73 -1.26
N ASP A 224 12.56 14.42 -2.33
CA ASP A 224 13.75 13.58 -2.33
C ASP A 224 14.99 14.32 -1.82
N ALA A 225 15.85 13.61 -1.09
CA ALA A 225 17.20 14.04 -0.70
C ALA A 225 17.25 15.45 -0.10
N ILE A 226 16.20 15.87 0.61
CA ILE A 226 16.03 17.26 1.04
C ILE A 226 17.18 17.72 1.96
N ASN A 227 17.76 16.77 2.71
CA ASN A 227 18.88 16.99 3.60
C ASN A 227 20.21 17.33 2.90
N HIS A 228 20.31 17.21 1.58
CA HIS A 228 21.52 17.55 0.82
C HIS A 228 21.47 18.92 0.15
N MET A 229 20.32 19.62 0.20
CA MET A 229 20.07 20.83 -0.61
C MET A 229 20.99 22.03 -0.36
N TYR A 230 21.70 22.05 0.75
CA TYR A 230 22.56 23.15 1.15
C TYR A 230 23.87 22.63 1.71
N GLU A 231 24.96 23.26 1.27
CA GLU A 231 26.29 23.06 1.83
C GLU A 231 26.81 24.32 2.51
N ASN A 232 27.80 24.12 3.37
CA ASN A 232 28.44 25.18 4.12
C ASN A 232 29.24 26.09 3.17
N ASP A 233 29.05 27.40 3.30
CA ASP A 233 29.64 28.38 2.38
C ASP A 233 31.14 28.65 2.60
N GLN A 234 31.74 28.05 3.64
CA GLN A 234 33.17 28.07 3.89
C GLN A 234 33.93 26.98 3.11
N PHE A 235 33.24 25.95 2.62
CA PHE A 235 33.83 24.83 1.84
C PHE A 235 35.00 24.14 2.54
N LEU A 236 34.94 24.00 3.87
CA LEU A 236 35.95 23.29 4.66
C LEU A 236 35.90 21.78 4.42
N ASP A 237 37.04 21.11 4.66
CA ASP A 237 37.10 19.64 4.68
C ASP A 237 36.20 19.07 5.78
N GLU A 238 35.49 17.99 5.46
CA GLU A 238 34.74 17.20 6.42
C GLU A 238 35.69 16.41 7.34
N PRO A 239 35.35 16.24 8.63
CA PRO A 239 36.06 15.35 9.54
C PRO A 239 35.98 13.88 9.09
N LEU A 240 36.96 13.07 9.49
CA LEU A 240 36.92 11.61 9.31
C LEU A 240 35.89 10.96 10.26
N SER A 241 35.26 9.87 9.80
CA SER A 241 34.27 9.10 10.56
C SER A 241 34.64 7.61 10.65
N ASN A 242 34.31 6.82 9.62
CA ASN A 242 34.55 5.37 9.61
C ASN A 242 35.86 5.04 8.89
N LEU A 243 36.91 4.70 9.65
CA LEU A 243 38.22 4.37 9.08
C LEU A 243 38.32 2.92 8.57
N ASP A 244 37.28 2.10 8.75
CA ASP A 244 37.25 0.70 8.34
C ASP A 244 36.76 0.51 6.88
N VAL A 245 36.25 1.58 6.25
CA VAL A 245 35.86 1.59 4.83
C VAL A 245 36.96 2.25 3.97
N PRO A 246 36.98 1.99 2.64
CA PRO A 246 37.87 2.69 1.72
C PRO A 246 37.77 4.22 1.87
N SER A 247 38.89 4.92 1.65
CA SER A 247 38.96 6.38 1.84
C SER A 247 38.12 7.20 0.86
N ASP A 248 37.60 6.55 -0.18
CA ASP A 248 36.69 7.10 -1.18
C ASP A 248 35.24 6.63 -0.98
N ASP A 249 34.95 5.87 0.09
CA ASP A 249 33.60 5.53 0.49
C ASP A 249 32.96 6.68 1.26
N TYR A 250 31.68 6.94 1.01
CA TYR A 250 30.94 8.05 1.63
C TYR A 250 31.07 8.02 3.16
N ASP A 251 30.95 6.84 3.78
CA ASP A 251 30.99 6.65 5.23
C ASP A 251 32.37 6.96 5.86
N TYR A 252 33.42 7.16 5.05
CA TYR A 252 34.75 7.55 5.51
C TYR A 252 34.75 8.92 6.21
N LEU A 253 33.76 9.78 5.89
CA LEU A 253 33.64 11.13 6.42
C LEU A 253 32.42 11.30 7.32
N ASN A 254 32.47 12.32 8.18
CA ASN A 254 31.33 12.80 8.96
C ASN A 254 30.78 14.06 8.27
N HIS A 255 29.61 13.95 7.65
CA HIS A 255 29.05 14.97 6.75
C HIS A 255 28.37 16.14 7.49
N ILE A 256 29.14 16.98 8.18
CA ILE A 256 28.61 18.11 8.96
C ILE A 256 28.47 19.39 8.14
N TYR A 257 29.15 19.50 7.00
CA TYR A 257 29.13 20.65 6.11
C TYR A 257 28.26 20.44 4.87
N THR A 258 27.95 19.21 4.50
CA THR A 258 27.20 18.88 3.27
C THR A 258 25.81 18.30 3.52
N LYS A 259 25.38 18.19 4.78
CA LYS A 259 24.08 17.57 5.13
C LYS A 259 23.38 18.28 6.29
N ASN A 260 22.05 18.29 6.25
CA ASN A 260 21.15 18.74 7.33
C ASN A 260 21.32 20.23 7.74
N LEU A 261 21.72 21.10 6.82
CA LEU A 261 21.91 22.51 7.16
C LEU A 261 20.57 23.22 7.49
N PRO A 262 20.58 24.22 8.40
CA PRO A 262 19.37 24.90 8.85
C PRO A 262 18.51 25.50 7.73
N GLU A 263 19.12 25.97 6.65
CA GLU A 263 18.45 26.62 5.52
C GLU A 263 17.49 25.69 4.77
N THR A 264 17.74 24.37 4.78
CA THR A 264 16.85 23.36 4.20
C THR A 264 15.44 23.47 4.77
N TYR A 265 15.34 23.66 6.08
CA TYR A 265 14.07 23.78 6.79
C TYR A 265 13.32 25.08 6.42
N GLU A 266 14.05 26.17 6.17
CA GLU A 266 13.45 27.43 5.76
C GLU A 266 12.90 27.37 4.33
N VAL A 267 13.60 26.70 3.40
CA VAL A 267 13.08 26.48 2.04
C VAL A 267 11.78 25.68 2.06
N LEU A 268 11.72 24.61 2.87
CA LEU A 268 10.53 23.79 3.00
C LEU A 268 9.30 24.60 3.47
N LYS A 269 9.49 25.55 4.40
CA LYS A 269 8.40 26.45 4.83
C LYS A 269 7.84 27.24 3.66
N THR A 270 8.71 27.75 2.79
CA THR A 270 8.25 28.50 1.60
C THR A 270 7.46 27.63 0.62
N TRP A 271 7.79 26.34 0.51
CA TRP A 271 7.02 25.39 -0.30
C TRP A 271 5.68 25.04 0.35
N ARG A 272 5.65 24.89 1.67
CA ARG A 272 4.41 24.71 2.43
C ARG A 272 3.45 25.87 2.21
N GLU A 273 3.93 27.10 2.38
CA GLU A 273 3.17 28.33 2.13
C GLU A 273 2.65 28.40 0.70
N LEU A 274 3.51 28.10 -0.29
CA LEU A 274 3.12 28.04 -1.70
C LEU A 274 1.99 27.04 -1.92
N MET A 275 2.15 25.81 -1.44
CA MET A 275 1.17 24.74 -1.63
C MET A 275 -0.15 25.03 -0.90
N ASP A 276 -0.11 25.67 0.27
CA ASP A 276 -1.32 26.12 0.98
C ASP A 276 -2.03 27.23 0.21
N SER A 277 -1.30 28.22 -0.30
CA SER A 277 -1.87 29.31 -1.09
C SER A 277 -2.48 28.85 -2.42
N HIS A 278 -1.91 27.79 -3.02
CA HIS A 278 -2.45 27.16 -4.23
C HIS A 278 -3.68 26.30 -3.95
N SER A 279 -3.85 25.80 -2.73
CA SER A 279 -4.90 24.83 -2.41
C SER A 279 -6.27 25.47 -2.23
N THR A 280 -7.16 25.25 -3.20
CA THR A 280 -8.58 25.67 -3.15
C THR A 280 -9.54 24.57 -2.67
N GLY A 281 -9.01 23.42 -2.25
CA GLY A 281 -9.78 22.23 -1.86
C GLY A 281 -9.03 21.36 -0.85
N ASP A 282 -8.83 20.08 -1.17
CA ASP A 282 -8.06 19.15 -0.31
C ASP A 282 -6.67 19.71 0.05
N THR A 283 -6.21 19.40 1.26
CA THR A 283 -4.83 19.65 1.68
C THR A 283 -3.87 18.91 0.76
N LYS A 284 -2.83 19.61 0.28
CA LYS A 284 -1.75 18.98 -0.48
C LYS A 284 -0.66 18.47 0.47
N MET A 285 -0.24 17.22 0.27
CA MET A 285 0.76 16.60 1.13
C MET A 285 2.18 17.02 0.74
N ILE A 286 3.02 17.24 1.74
CA ILE A 286 4.49 17.25 1.61
C ILE A 286 5.01 16.06 2.39
N LEU A 287 5.64 15.11 1.72
CA LEU A 287 6.29 13.96 2.35
C LEU A 287 7.79 14.15 2.23
N THR A 288 8.50 14.45 3.31
CA THR A 288 9.94 14.72 3.22
C THR A 288 10.73 13.45 3.46
N GLU A 289 11.61 13.11 2.53
CA GLU A 289 12.58 12.05 2.73
C GLU A 289 13.94 12.64 3.11
N ALA A 290 14.44 12.18 4.25
CA ALA A 290 15.78 12.47 4.73
C ALA A 290 16.22 11.33 5.65
N TYR A 291 17.32 10.65 5.33
CA TYR A 291 18.03 9.81 6.29
C TYR A 291 18.85 10.71 7.22
N ALA A 292 18.20 11.29 8.23
CA ALA A 292 18.79 12.19 9.21
C ALA A 292 18.59 11.68 10.63
N ASP A 293 19.39 12.20 11.56
CA ASP A 293 19.19 11.93 12.98
C ASP A 293 17.76 12.25 13.40
N PHE A 294 17.26 11.50 14.38
CA PHE A 294 15.86 11.56 14.80
C PHE A 294 15.36 12.98 15.08
N ASP A 295 16.11 13.79 15.84
CA ASP A 295 15.70 15.15 16.20
C ASP A 295 15.63 16.07 14.97
N LEU A 296 16.53 15.88 14.00
CA LEU A 296 16.56 16.60 12.73
C LEU A 296 15.40 16.18 11.82
N THR A 297 15.01 14.90 11.88
CA THR A 297 13.84 14.36 11.17
C THR A 297 12.55 14.94 11.75
N ILE A 298 12.41 15.00 13.08
CA ILE A 298 11.23 15.58 13.74
C ILE A 298 11.05 17.08 13.41
N LYS A 299 12.15 17.82 13.24
CA LYS A 299 12.13 19.25 12.89
C LYS A 299 11.41 19.55 11.57
N TYR A 300 11.31 18.60 10.64
CA TYR A 300 10.60 18.79 9.37
C TYR A 300 9.10 19.02 9.54
N TYR A 301 8.46 18.45 10.57
CA TYR A 301 7.04 18.72 10.87
C TYR A 301 6.80 20.23 11.05
N GLN A 302 7.65 20.88 11.84
CA GLN A 302 7.56 22.33 12.12
C GLN A 302 8.00 23.20 10.94
N SER A 303 8.55 22.58 9.90
CA SER A 303 9.05 23.24 8.69
C SER A 303 8.09 23.08 7.50
N GLY A 304 6.93 22.47 7.72
CA GLY A 304 5.87 22.34 6.73
C GLY A 304 5.73 20.96 6.09
N SER A 305 6.51 19.97 6.52
CA SER A 305 6.27 18.59 6.11
C SER A 305 4.93 18.11 6.69
N THR A 306 4.08 17.52 5.85
CA THR A 306 2.88 16.81 6.31
C THR A 306 3.30 15.59 7.13
N VAL A 307 4.25 14.82 6.59
CA VAL A 307 4.93 13.74 7.29
C VAL A 307 6.39 13.67 6.82
N PRO A 308 7.39 13.85 7.69
CA PRO A 308 8.73 13.35 7.41
C PRO A 308 8.72 11.84 7.51
N PHE A 309 9.24 11.18 6.48
CA PHE A 309 9.22 9.73 6.42
C PHE A 309 9.89 9.11 7.64
N ASN A 310 9.12 8.27 8.32
CA ASN A 310 9.55 7.51 9.46
C ASN A 310 10.18 6.20 8.98
N PHE A 311 11.50 6.18 8.88
CA PHE A 311 12.25 5.03 8.41
C PHE A 311 12.63 4.02 9.49
N VAL A 312 12.04 4.06 10.69
CA VAL A 312 12.39 3.10 11.77
C VAL A 312 12.24 1.63 11.36
N PHE A 313 11.29 1.29 10.48
CA PHE A 313 11.13 -0.09 9.93
C PHE A 313 12.14 -0.45 8.83
N ILE A 314 13.00 0.48 8.45
CA ILE A 314 14.03 0.32 7.43
C ILE A 314 15.42 0.42 8.06
N SER A 315 15.71 1.49 8.81
CA SER A 315 17.05 1.79 9.33
C SER A 315 17.35 1.16 10.69
N ASP A 316 16.34 1.10 11.56
CA ASP A 316 16.56 0.82 12.99
C ASP A 316 16.15 -0.61 13.38
N LEU A 317 15.34 -1.27 12.54
CA LEU A 317 14.74 -2.57 12.80
C LEU A 317 15.01 -3.56 11.67
N ASN A 318 15.24 -4.82 12.03
CA ASN A 318 15.48 -5.93 11.09
C ASN A 318 15.02 -7.28 11.68
N ASN A 319 15.33 -8.40 11.01
CA ASN A 319 14.97 -9.75 11.46
C ASN A 319 15.56 -10.20 12.80
N LYS A 320 16.52 -9.47 13.38
CA LYS A 320 17.09 -9.72 14.72
C LYS A 320 16.47 -8.86 15.81
N SER A 321 15.63 -7.89 15.45
CA SER A 321 14.98 -7.01 16.41
C SER A 321 13.91 -7.74 17.21
N SER A 322 13.91 -7.51 18.52
CA SER A 322 12.95 -8.06 19.48
C SER A 322 11.63 -7.27 19.52
N ALA A 323 10.62 -7.79 20.21
CA ALA A 323 9.37 -7.04 20.44
C ALA A 323 9.63 -5.74 21.21
N ALA A 324 10.62 -5.74 22.13
CA ALA A 324 11.02 -4.57 22.89
C ALA A 324 11.63 -3.48 21.99
N ASP A 325 12.43 -3.85 20.99
CA ASP A 325 13.01 -2.89 20.03
C ASP A 325 11.92 -2.22 19.19
N PHE A 326 10.91 -3.00 18.75
CA PHE A 326 9.75 -2.47 18.04
C PHE A 326 8.95 -1.51 18.94
N LYS A 327 8.63 -1.91 20.17
CA LYS A 327 7.92 -1.03 21.11
C LYS A 327 8.71 0.26 21.38
N HIS A 328 10.01 0.15 21.62
CA HIS A 328 10.87 1.31 21.86
C HIS A 328 10.79 2.31 20.70
N ASN A 329 10.94 1.86 19.46
CA ASN A 329 10.91 2.74 18.29
C ASN A 329 9.52 3.34 18.02
N ILE A 330 8.46 2.55 18.22
CA ILE A 330 7.07 3.04 18.12
C ILE A 330 6.82 4.14 19.14
N ASP A 331 7.14 3.87 20.42
CA ASP A 331 6.93 4.82 21.51
C ASP A 331 7.80 6.07 21.33
N ARG A 332 9.06 5.90 20.87
CA ARG A 332 9.96 7.02 20.58
C ARG A 332 9.36 7.96 19.54
N TRP A 333 8.85 7.45 18.42
CA TRP A 333 8.21 8.28 17.40
C TRP A 333 6.98 9.01 17.95
N ILE A 334 6.05 8.26 18.54
CA ILE A 334 4.77 8.80 19.05
C ILE A 334 4.98 9.85 20.15
N ASN A 335 5.93 9.64 21.05
CA ASN A 335 6.15 10.54 22.19
C ASN A 335 6.92 11.82 21.83
N ASN A 336 7.68 11.84 20.73
CA ASN A 336 8.51 12.98 20.34
C ASN A 336 7.97 13.78 19.15
N MET A 337 6.91 13.30 18.51
CA MET A 337 6.18 14.12 17.54
C MET A 337 5.69 15.44 18.17
N PRO A 338 5.63 16.54 17.39
CA PRO A 338 5.02 17.76 17.87
C PRO A 338 3.56 17.55 18.27
N LYS A 339 3.12 18.24 19.33
CA LYS A 339 1.73 18.19 19.79
C LYS A 339 0.85 19.03 18.87
N GLY A 340 -0.31 18.50 18.50
CA GLY A 340 -1.28 19.18 17.64
C GLY A 340 -2.10 18.17 16.86
N THR A 341 -3.30 18.55 16.43
CA THR A 341 -4.18 17.67 15.62
C THR A 341 -3.79 17.65 14.13
N GLU A 342 -2.91 18.57 13.73
CA GLU A 342 -2.37 18.70 12.39
C GLU A 342 -1.19 17.76 12.12
N TYR A 343 -0.47 17.34 13.18
CA TYR A 343 0.67 16.43 13.10
C TYR A 343 0.20 14.99 13.24
N VAL A 344 0.53 14.16 12.25
CA VAL A 344 0.17 12.73 12.23
C VAL A 344 1.39 11.87 12.06
N ALA A 345 1.40 10.71 12.72
CA ALA A 345 2.48 9.75 12.56
C ALA A 345 2.49 9.18 11.15
N ASN A 346 3.58 8.53 10.77
CA ASN A 346 3.63 7.72 9.56
C ASN A 346 4.49 6.49 9.77
N TRP A 347 4.31 5.48 8.93
CA TRP A 347 5.01 4.20 9.01
C TRP A 347 5.36 3.73 7.59
N VAL A 348 6.64 3.77 7.25
CA VAL A 348 7.15 3.36 5.93
C VAL A 348 7.61 1.91 6.00
N THR A 349 6.96 1.01 5.27
CA THR A 349 7.30 -0.42 5.27
C THR A 349 8.43 -0.76 4.31
N GLY A 350 8.56 -0.02 3.22
CA GLY A 350 9.55 -0.26 2.18
C GLY A 350 9.62 0.91 1.20
N ASN A 351 10.62 0.85 0.32
CA ASN A 351 10.78 1.75 -0.81
C ASN A 351 11.73 1.08 -1.83
N HIS A 352 12.00 1.79 -2.92
CA HIS A 352 12.91 1.36 -4.00
C HIS A 352 14.42 1.53 -3.72
N ASP A 353 14.84 1.99 -2.55
CA ASP A 353 16.27 2.16 -2.18
C ASP A 353 16.71 1.18 -1.08
N ASN A 354 15.81 0.32 -0.62
CA ASN A 354 16.08 -0.63 0.44
C ASN A 354 15.47 -1.98 0.10
N HIS A 355 16.21 -3.05 0.40
CA HIS A 355 15.75 -4.44 0.38
C HIS A 355 14.29 -4.60 0.80
N ARG A 356 13.50 -5.43 0.11
CA ARG A 356 12.06 -5.59 0.37
C ARG A 356 11.75 -6.00 1.80
N ALA A 357 10.58 -5.59 2.30
CA ALA A 357 10.15 -5.87 3.68
C ALA A 357 10.23 -7.36 4.05
N ALA A 358 9.73 -8.23 3.15
CA ALA A 358 9.76 -9.68 3.35
C ALA A 358 11.19 -10.26 3.34
N THR A 359 12.14 -9.65 2.62
CA THR A 359 13.57 -10.02 2.69
C THR A 359 14.20 -9.55 4.00
N ARG A 360 13.98 -8.29 4.41
CA ARG A 360 14.61 -7.70 5.61
C ARG A 360 14.18 -8.40 6.90
N PHE A 361 12.91 -8.78 7.00
CA PHE A 361 12.33 -9.38 8.22
C PHE A 361 12.14 -10.90 8.12
N GLY A 362 12.22 -11.48 6.92
CA GLY A 362 12.00 -12.89 6.64
C GLY A 362 10.58 -13.18 6.16
N GLU A 363 10.46 -14.14 5.24
CA GLU A 363 9.23 -14.45 4.50
C GLU A 363 8.01 -14.69 5.40
N LYS A 364 8.19 -15.44 6.50
CA LYS A 364 7.12 -15.76 7.47
C LYS A 364 6.56 -14.53 8.18
N ARG A 365 7.27 -13.41 8.15
CA ARG A 365 6.90 -12.13 8.77
C ARG A 365 6.56 -11.06 7.73
N ALA A 366 6.38 -11.40 6.46
CA ALA A 366 6.03 -10.45 5.40
C ALA A 366 4.81 -9.59 5.76
N ASP A 367 3.76 -10.20 6.33
CA ASP A 367 2.54 -9.48 6.73
C ASP A 367 2.72 -8.55 7.94
N GLN A 368 3.73 -8.81 8.78
CA GLN A 368 3.85 -8.18 10.09
C GLN A 368 4.02 -6.66 10.00
N LEU A 369 4.85 -6.18 9.06
CA LEU A 369 5.06 -4.75 8.86
C LEU A 369 3.80 -4.06 8.33
N SER A 370 3.11 -4.67 7.37
CA SER A 370 1.84 -4.15 6.86
C SER A 370 0.77 -4.12 7.95
N MET A 371 0.73 -5.12 8.84
CA MET A 371 -0.16 -5.12 10.02
C MET A 371 0.17 -3.97 10.98
N LEU A 372 1.44 -3.79 11.33
CA LEU A 372 1.89 -2.70 12.19
C LEU A 372 1.56 -1.33 11.57
N ALA A 373 2.00 -1.09 10.34
CA ALA A 373 1.78 0.18 9.63
C ALA A 373 0.29 0.53 9.50
N THR A 374 -0.58 -0.48 9.37
CA THR A 374 -2.03 -0.27 9.28
C THR A 374 -2.66 -0.01 10.66
N VAL A 375 -2.32 -0.80 11.69
CA VAL A 375 -2.95 -0.70 13.02
C VAL A 375 -2.45 0.53 13.80
N LEU A 376 -1.20 0.93 13.58
CA LEU A 376 -0.65 2.15 14.17
C LEU A 376 -1.35 3.42 13.62
N PRO A 377 -1.46 4.48 14.43
CA PRO A 377 -2.11 5.72 14.00
C PRO A 377 -1.32 6.43 12.90
N GLY A 378 -2.00 7.23 12.09
CA GLY A 378 -1.37 8.08 11.08
C GLY A 378 -1.31 7.45 9.69
N VAL A 379 -0.38 7.94 8.86
CA VAL A 379 -0.21 7.55 7.45
C VAL A 379 0.51 6.19 7.34
N SER A 380 -0.03 5.28 6.53
CA SER A 380 0.69 4.06 6.14
C SER A 380 1.35 4.28 4.77
N VAL A 381 2.65 4.03 4.63
CA VAL A 381 3.36 4.12 3.35
C VAL A 381 3.84 2.73 2.96
N ILE A 382 3.29 2.21 1.86
CA ILE A 382 3.48 0.83 1.40
C ILE A 382 4.14 0.84 0.02
N TYR A 383 5.18 0.03 -0.18
CA TYR A 383 5.87 -0.09 -1.45
C TYR A 383 5.28 -1.20 -2.32
N ASN A 384 5.25 -1.00 -3.64
CA ASN A 384 4.64 -1.97 -4.54
C ASN A 384 5.34 -3.34 -4.46
N GLY A 385 4.54 -4.36 -4.15
CA GLY A 385 4.98 -5.72 -3.92
C GLY A 385 4.91 -6.15 -2.46
N ASP A 386 4.94 -5.22 -1.50
CA ASP A 386 4.81 -5.53 -0.07
C ASP A 386 3.42 -6.14 0.23
N GLU A 387 2.39 -5.78 -0.53
CA GLU A 387 1.02 -6.29 -0.36
C GLU A 387 0.84 -7.74 -0.79
N ILE A 388 1.77 -8.28 -1.59
CA ILE A 388 1.79 -9.70 -1.99
C ILE A 388 3.00 -10.44 -1.41
N GLY A 389 3.83 -9.79 -0.59
CA GLY A 389 5.02 -10.38 0.01
C GLY A 389 6.19 -10.59 -0.96
N MET A 390 6.39 -9.71 -1.95
CA MET A 390 7.50 -9.82 -2.89
C MET A 390 8.86 -9.86 -2.17
N LEU A 391 9.78 -10.66 -2.72
CA LEU A 391 11.14 -10.83 -2.23
C LEU A 391 12.15 -10.24 -3.20
N ASP A 392 13.27 -9.83 -2.63
CA ASP A 392 14.46 -9.46 -3.39
C ASP A 392 14.88 -10.63 -4.29
N ARG A 393 15.43 -10.29 -5.44
CA ARG A 393 16.12 -11.25 -6.30
C ARG A 393 17.61 -11.09 -6.08
N ASN A 394 18.35 -12.19 -6.01
CA ASN A 394 19.81 -12.13 -6.06
C ASN A 394 20.27 -11.71 -7.46
N PHE A 395 21.21 -10.76 -7.52
CA PHE A 395 21.82 -10.28 -8.75
C PHE A 395 23.28 -10.70 -8.82
N THR A 396 23.77 -10.96 -10.03
CA THR A 396 25.20 -10.96 -10.33
C THR A 396 25.68 -9.54 -10.66
N TYR A 397 26.98 -9.29 -10.59
CA TYR A 397 27.54 -8.00 -11.00
C TYR A 397 27.19 -7.67 -12.47
N ALA A 398 27.22 -8.67 -13.35
CA ALA A 398 26.91 -8.49 -14.77
C ALA A 398 25.43 -8.14 -15.05
N GLU A 399 24.52 -8.50 -14.14
CA GLU A 399 23.11 -8.12 -14.22
C GLU A 399 22.81 -6.77 -13.55
N THR A 400 23.74 -6.26 -12.74
CA THR A 400 23.55 -5.00 -12.01
C THR A 400 23.62 -3.83 -12.98
N VAL A 401 22.62 -2.97 -12.91
CA VAL A 401 22.52 -1.74 -13.69
C VAL A 401 22.43 -0.50 -12.80
N ASP A 402 22.19 -0.67 -11.50
CA ASP A 402 22.20 0.41 -10.52
C ASP A 402 23.57 1.11 -10.44
N PRO A 403 23.66 2.44 -10.64
CA PRO A 403 24.92 3.17 -10.65
C PRO A 403 25.75 3.01 -9.37
N ALA A 404 25.09 2.98 -8.21
CA ALA A 404 25.77 2.80 -6.93
C ALA A 404 26.40 1.39 -6.85
N GLY A 405 25.67 0.36 -7.28
CA GLY A 405 26.18 -1.00 -7.42
C GLY A 405 27.33 -1.10 -8.43
N CYS A 406 27.17 -0.54 -9.63
CA CYS A 406 28.20 -0.54 -10.67
C CYS A 406 29.47 0.20 -10.22
N GLY A 407 29.32 1.37 -9.58
CA GLY A 407 30.43 2.18 -9.08
C GLY A 407 31.21 1.52 -7.95
N ALA A 408 30.54 0.70 -7.13
CA ALA A 408 31.18 -0.06 -6.05
C ALA A 408 32.07 -1.22 -6.55
N GLY A 409 31.89 -1.66 -7.80
CA GLY A 409 32.67 -2.72 -8.44
C GLY A 409 32.23 -4.15 -8.08
N GLU A 410 32.84 -5.14 -8.75
CA GLU A 410 32.43 -6.56 -8.70
C GLU A 410 32.46 -7.17 -7.28
N ASP A 411 33.37 -6.72 -6.42
CA ASP A 411 33.52 -7.25 -5.07
C ASP A 411 32.55 -6.63 -4.04
N ARG A 412 31.89 -5.51 -4.36
CA ARG A 412 31.07 -4.76 -3.40
C ARG A 412 29.69 -4.31 -3.91
N TYR A 413 29.35 -4.57 -5.19
CA TYR A 413 28.06 -4.13 -5.76
C TYR A 413 26.86 -4.54 -4.92
N TYR A 414 26.85 -5.75 -4.33
CA TYR A 414 25.74 -6.26 -3.53
C TYR A 414 25.50 -5.48 -2.22
N LEU A 415 26.46 -4.66 -1.78
CA LEU A 415 26.33 -3.80 -0.60
C LEU A 415 25.68 -2.45 -0.92
N LYS A 416 25.68 -2.05 -2.20
CA LYS A 416 25.28 -0.71 -2.63
C LYS A 416 24.18 -0.72 -3.70
N SER A 417 23.99 -1.84 -4.41
CA SER A 417 23.00 -1.99 -5.49
C SER A 417 21.58 -2.03 -4.93
N ARG A 418 20.71 -1.25 -5.57
CA ARG A 418 19.27 -1.17 -5.29
C ARG A 418 18.41 -1.96 -6.29
N ASP A 419 19.04 -2.71 -7.20
CA ASP A 419 18.32 -3.53 -8.18
C ASP A 419 17.43 -4.64 -7.58
N PRO A 420 17.83 -5.34 -6.48
CA PRO A 420 17.04 -6.43 -5.90
C PRO A 420 15.58 -6.06 -5.55
N GLU A 421 15.37 -4.86 -4.99
CA GLU A 421 14.08 -4.31 -4.57
C GLU A 421 13.33 -3.60 -5.70
N ARG A 422 13.96 -3.40 -6.86
CA ARG A 422 13.41 -2.73 -8.05
C ARG A 422 12.91 -3.69 -9.13
N THR A 423 12.97 -4.99 -8.89
CA THR A 423 12.49 -6.02 -9.83
C THR A 423 11.01 -5.82 -10.25
N PRO A 424 10.61 -6.22 -11.48
CA PRO A 424 9.24 -6.07 -11.96
C PRO A 424 8.18 -6.71 -11.05
N PHE A 425 7.02 -6.05 -10.93
CA PHE A 425 5.88 -6.50 -10.13
C PHE A 425 5.29 -7.81 -10.66
N GLN A 426 4.90 -8.70 -9.75
CA GLN A 426 4.46 -10.06 -10.07
C GLN A 426 2.92 -10.14 -10.17
N TRP A 427 2.38 -9.77 -11.33
CA TRP A 427 0.93 -9.76 -11.60
C TRP A 427 0.33 -11.16 -11.70
N ASP A 428 0.96 -12.03 -12.50
CA ASP A 428 0.51 -13.40 -12.72
C ASP A 428 1.67 -14.36 -13.09
N ASP A 429 1.32 -15.57 -13.53
CA ASP A 429 2.24 -16.66 -13.88
C ASP A 429 2.66 -16.68 -15.36
N SER A 430 2.26 -15.66 -16.15
CA SER A 430 2.59 -15.55 -17.58
C SER A 430 4.01 -15.00 -17.81
N THR A 431 4.37 -14.71 -19.07
CA THR A 431 5.66 -14.11 -19.43
C THR A 431 5.94 -12.88 -18.57
N SER A 432 7.17 -12.79 -18.03
CA SER A 432 7.62 -11.70 -17.16
C SER A 432 6.63 -11.38 -16.03
N ALA A 433 6.00 -12.40 -15.46
CA ALA A 433 4.98 -12.29 -14.42
C ALA A 433 3.78 -11.39 -14.77
N GLY A 434 3.43 -11.26 -16.04
CA GLY A 434 2.38 -10.35 -16.51
C GLY A 434 2.75 -8.87 -16.47
N PHE A 435 3.95 -8.51 -16.01
CA PHE A 435 4.47 -7.14 -16.07
C PHE A 435 4.60 -6.67 -17.51
N SER A 436 5.22 -7.48 -18.39
CA SER A 436 5.41 -7.22 -19.82
C SER A 436 5.04 -8.44 -20.65
N ILE A 437 4.70 -8.24 -21.92
CA ILE A 437 4.58 -9.32 -22.91
C ILE A 437 5.95 -9.80 -23.42
N ASN A 438 7.03 -9.04 -23.14
CA ASN A 438 8.39 -9.37 -23.53
C ASN A 438 9.06 -10.27 -22.47
N GLU A 439 9.83 -11.26 -22.91
CA GLU A 439 10.59 -12.17 -22.04
C GLU A 439 11.80 -11.48 -21.39
N SER A 440 12.34 -10.44 -22.02
CA SER A 440 13.42 -9.63 -21.49
C SER A 440 12.90 -8.28 -21.07
N THR A 441 13.14 -7.94 -19.80
CA THR A 441 12.74 -6.70 -19.16
C THR A 441 13.97 -5.96 -18.67
N TRP A 442 13.81 -4.68 -18.31
CA TRP A 442 14.94 -3.85 -17.88
C TRP A 442 15.69 -4.38 -16.66
N LEU A 443 14.96 -5.03 -15.73
CA LEU A 443 15.51 -5.93 -14.72
C LEU A 443 14.82 -7.29 -14.85
N PRO A 444 15.54 -8.40 -14.62
CA PRO A 444 14.95 -9.72 -14.61
C PRO A 444 13.92 -9.88 -13.49
N VAL A 445 12.83 -10.59 -13.80
CA VAL A 445 11.79 -10.93 -12.83
C VAL A 445 12.32 -12.01 -11.87
N ASN A 446 11.92 -11.95 -10.60
CA ASN A 446 12.24 -12.99 -9.63
C ASN A 446 11.53 -14.31 -10.00
N GLU A 447 12.25 -15.43 -10.07
CA GLU A 447 11.76 -16.73 -10.54
C GLU A 447 10.57 -17.27 -9.72
N ASN A 448 10.40 -16.81 -8.49
CA ASN A 448 9.30 -17.19 -7.61
C ASN A 448 7.91 -16.71 -8.09
N TYR A 449 7.83 -15.87 -9.13
CA TYR A 449 6.57 -15.32 -9.65
C TYR A 449 5.56 -16.39 -10.08
N LYS A 450 6.00 -17.62 -10.38
CA LYS A 450 5.10 -18.74 -10.72
C LYS A 450 4.19 -19.14 -9.58
N SER A 451 4.63 -18.98 -8.32
CA SER A 451 3.86 -19.30 -7.12
C SER A 451 3.47 -18.06 -6.32
N LEU A 452 4.33 -17.06 -6.25
CA LEU A 452 4.08 -15.79 -5.59
C LEU A 452 3.65 -14.78 -6.64
N ASN A 453 2.35 -14.58 -6.84
CA ASN A 453 1.86 -13.52 -7.71
C ASN A 453 0.45 -13.10 -7.31
N LEU A 454 0.06 -11.89 -7.71
CA LEU A 454 -1.22 -11.30 -7.36
C LEU A 454 -2.41 -12.17 -7.80
N LYS A 455 -2.39 -12.69 -9.04
CA LYS A 455 -3.49 -13.50 -9.59
C LYS A 455 -3.71 -14.80 -8.79
N ALA A 456 -2.63 -15.46 -8.37
CA ALA A 456 -2.68 -16.67 -7.56
C ALA A 456 -3.19 -16.39 -6.13
N GLN A 457 -2.83 -15.24 -5.55
CA GLN A 457 -3.23 -14.88 -4.18
C GLN A 457 -4.67 -14.38 -4.05
N LYS A 458 -5.26 -13.81 -5.12
CA LYS A 458 -6.64 -13.27 -5.12
C LYS A 458 -7.73 -14.28 -4.68
N PRO A 459 -7.79 -15.52 -5.21
CA PRO A 459 -8.82 -16.49 -4.80
C PRO A 459 -8.57 -17.12 -3.42
N GLU A 460 -7.33 -17.09 -2.92
CA GLU A 460 -6.94 -17.75 -1.68
C GLU A 460 -7.39 -16.97 -0.44
N LEU A 461 -8.16 -17.60 0.45
CA LEU A 461 -8.67 -16.91 1.65
C LEU A 461 -7.55 -16.38 2.55
N TYR A 462 -6.45 -17.14 2.65
CA TYR A 462 -5.26 -16.84 3.44
C TYR A 462 -4.06 -16.67 2.52
N SER A 463 -3.87 -15.44 2.04
CA SER A 463 -2.73 -14.99 1.26
C SER A 463 -2.31 -13.61 1.76
N HIS A 464 -1.04 -13.22 1.57
CA HIS A 464 -0.56 -11.86 1.84
C HIS A 464 -1.52 -10.79 1.31
N TYR A 465 -1.94 -10.92 0.05
CA TYR A 465 -2.88 -10.00 -0.57
C TYR A 465 -4.20 -9.86 0.18
N ASN A 466 -4.85 -10.97 0.52
CA ASN A 466 -6.14 -10.92 1.20
C ASN A 466 -6.01 -10.50 2.67
N VAL A 467 -4.86 -10.79 3.32
CA VAL A 467 -4.52 -10.22 4.62
C VAL A 467 -4.43 -8.70 4.51
N PHE A 468 -3.66 -8.18 3.56
CA PHE A 468 -3.50 -6.76 3.29
C PHE A 468 -4.85 -6.08 3.03
N LYS A 469 -5.70 -6.62 2.15
CA LYS A 469 -7.05 -6.08 1.89
C LYS A 469 -7.92 -5.96 3.15
N ARG A 470 -7.86 -6.93 4.06
CA ARG A 470 -8.60 -6.85 5.33
C ARG A 470 -8.05 -5.73 6.21
N LEU A 471 -6.73 -5.57 6.25
CA LEU A 471 -6.06 -4.51 7.00
C LEU A 471 -6.43 -3.13 6.46
N THR A 472 -6.45 -2.90 5.16
CA THR A 472 -6.82 -1.59 4.61
C THR A 472 -8.29 -1.24 4.84
N GLN A 473 -9.18 -2.24 4.88
CA GLN A 473 -10.57 -2.03 5.35
C GLN A 473 -10.64 -1.66 6.83
N LEU A 474 -9.76 -2.22 7.65
CA LEU A 474 -9.64 -1.91 9.08
C LEU A 474 -9.09 -0.50 9.30
N LYS A 475 -8.12 -0.08 8.48
CA LYS A 475 -7.51 1.26 8.52
C LYS A 475 -8.57 2.35 8.52
N LYS A 476 -9.64 2.16 7.74
CA LYS A 476 -10.76 3.11 7.56
C LYS A 476 -11.77 3.12 8.72
N LYS A 477 -11.54 2.35 9.80
CA LYS A 477 -12.41 2.35 10.98
C LYS A 477 -12.00 3.45 11.95
N SER A 478 -12.99 4.09 12.58
CA SER A 478 -12.77 5.17 13.56
C SER A 478 -11.86 4.77 14.73
N VAL A 479 -11.82 3.49 15.11
CA VAL A 479 -10.91 2.98 16.14
C VAL A 479 -9.43 3.06 15.71
N ILE A 480 -9.13 2.90 14.42
CA ILE A 480 -7.78 3.06 13.88
C ILE A 480 -7.48 4.52 13.54
N GLU A 481 -8.47 5.28 13.10
CA GLU A 481 -8.26 6.69 12.76
C GLU A 481 -8.08 7.56 14.01
N GLN A 482 -8.92 7.36 15.03
CA GLN A 482 -9.07 8.29 16.15
C GLN A 482 -8.86 7.63 17.52
N GLY A 483 -8.72 6.31 17.58
CA GLY A 483 -8.55 5.59 18.85
C GLY A 483 -7.19 5.84 19.49
N THR A 484 -7.14 5.73 20.81
CA THR A 484 -5.89 5.80 21.58
C THR A 484 -4.97 4.65 21.20
N LEU A 485 -3.65 4.86 21.31
CA LEU A 485 -2.63 3.82 21.13
C LEU A 485 -2.09 3.38 22.49
N GLU A 486 -2.01 2.07 22.72
CA GLU A 486 -1.28 1.47 23.83
C GLU A 486 -0.42 0.31 23.28
N THR A 487 0.81 0.18 23.77
CA THR A 487 1.75 -0.88 23.39
C THR A 487 2.19 -1.65 24.63
N ALA A 488 2.11 -2.97 24.59
CA ALA A 488 2.43 -3.86 25.71
C ALA A 488 3.35 -4.98 25.27
N LEU A 489 4.21 -5.45 26.19
CA LEU A 489 5.11 -6.58 25.97
C LEU A 489 4.66 -7.77 26.81
N TYR A 490 4.78 -8.98 26.27
CA TYR A 490 4.58 -10.21 27.02
C TYR A 490 5.88 -11.01 27.03
N CYS A 491 6.28 -11.40 28.23
CA CYS A 491 7.40 -12.31 28.42
C CYS A 491 6.88 -13.74 28.60
N TYR A 492 7.25 -14.61 27.67
CA TYR A 492 6.98 -16.04 27.74
C TYR A 492 8.23 -16.76 28.25
N ASN A 493 8.13 -17.55 29.33
CA ASN A 493 9.24 -18.24 29.99
C ASN A 493 10.44 -17.33 30.32
N CYS A 494 10.25 -16.38 31.23
CA CYS A 494 11.20 -15.34 31.65
C CYS A 494 12.65 -15.83 31.88
N SER A 495 13.46 -15.83 30.82
CA SER A 495 14.91 -15.98 30.86
C SER A 495 15.64 -15.01 29.93
N VAL A 496 15.04 -13.85 29.67
CA VAL A 496 15.54 -12.71 28.86
C VAL A 496 15.20 -12.79 27.36
N ALA A 497 13.93 -12.53 27.04
CA ALA A 497 13.49 -11.74 25.87
C ALA A 497 11.96 -11.55 25.93
N GLU A 498 11.50 -10.31 25.85
CA GLU A 498 10.09 -10.01 25.60
C GLU A 498 9.82 -10.27 24.12
N ASN A 499 9.17 -11.39 23.82
CA ASN A 499 9.07 -11.93 22.45
C ASN A 499 7.73 -11.62 21.77
N VAL A 500 6.78 -11.03 22.48
CA VAL A 500 5.45 -10.76 21.93
C VAL A 500 5.09 -9.30 22.17
N LEU A 501 4.69 -8.62 21.08
CA LEU A 501 4.18 -7.26 21.12
C LEU A 501 2.66 -7.27 21.01
N GLY A 502 1.99 -6.58 21.93
CA GLY A 502 0.60 -6.18 21.82
C GLY A 502 0.49 -4.72 21.42
N VAL A 503 -0.29 -4.40 20.39
CA VAL A 503 -0.64 -3.04 19.97
C VAL A 503 -2.15 -2.89 20.05
N ILE A 504 -2.64 -2.00 20.91
CA ILE A 504 -4.06 -1.82 21.19
C ILE A 504 -4.49 -0.46 20.63
N ARG A 505 -5.58 -0.47 19.87
CA ARG A 505 -6.33 0.72 19.46
C ARG A 505 -7.72 0.67 20.10
N ARG A 506 -8.08 1.73 20.83
CA ARG A 506 -9.35 1.79 21.58
C ARG A 506 -10.04 3.13 21.39
N ASN A 507 -11.35 3.09 21.18
CA ASN A 507 -12.24 4.24 21.35
C ASN A 507 -13.46 3.83 22.18
N GLU A 508 -14.44 4.72 22.36
CA GLU A 508 -15.63 4.46 23.19
C GLU A 508 -16.48 3.25 22.75
N THR A 509 -16.35 2.81 21.49
CA THR A 509 -17.26 1.84 20.87
C THR A 509 -16.59 0.52 20.48
N SER A 510 -15.27 0.51 20.33
CA SER A 510 -14.56 -0.64 19.77
C SER A 510 -13.09 -0.71 20.20
N ILE A 511 -12.59 -1.94 20.23
CA ILE A 511 -11.21 -2.29 20.53
C ILE A 511 -10.66 -3.12 19.37
N VAL A 512 -9.45 -2.76 18.92
CA VAL A 512 -8.63 -3.55 18.01
C VAL A 512 -7.32 -3.87 18.72
N VAL A 513 -6.86 -5.11 18.61
CA VAL A 513 -5.59 -5.57 19.17
C VAL A 513 -4.81 -6.27 18.08
N LEU A 514 -3.59 -5.82 17.81
CA LEU A 514 -2.60 -6.59 17.05
C LEU A 514 -1.67 -7.29 18.06
N ILE A 515 -1.53 -8.61 17.93
CA ILE A 515 -0.57 -9.41 18.69
C ILE A 515 0.44 -9.98 17.69
N VAL A 516 1.73 -9.75 17.95
CA VAL A 516 2.83 -10.16 17.09
C VAL A 516 3.78 -11.05 17.89
N ASN A 517 3.98 -12.29 17.44
CA ASN A 517 4.98 -13.19 18.03
C ASN A 517 6.29 -13.11 17.23
N PHE A 518 7.33 -12.56 17.87
CA PHE A 518 8.66 -12.41 17.27
C PHE A 518 9.52 -13.67 17.39
N CYS A 519 9.12 -14.70 18.15
CA CYS A 519 9.79 -16.00 18.10
C CYS A 519 9.61 -16.62 16.72
N ASP A 520 10.66 -17.18 16.13
CA ASP A 520 10.56 -17.80 14.80
C ASP A 520 9.71 -19.07 14.79
N THR A 521 9.82 -19.88 15.86
CA THR A 521 9.25 -21.23 15.93
C THR A 521 8.38 -21.48 17.16
N GLU A 522 8.66 -20.81 18.27
CA GLU A 522 8.00 -21.08 19.54
C GLU A 522 6.55 -20.58 19.55
N THR A 523 5.66 -21.48 19.95
CA THR A 523 4.26 -21.12 20.21
C THR A 523 4.14 -20.57 21.62
N VAL A 524 3.55 -19.38 21.73
CA VAL A 524 3.30 -18.72 23.01
C VAL A 524 1.85 -18.88 23.41
N ILE A 525 1.58 -19.05 24.71
CA ILE A 525 0.23 -19.04 25.27
C ILE A 525 0.10 -17.77 26.11
N VAL A 526 -0.86 -16.91 25.74
CA VAL A 526 -1.10 -15.62 26.38
C VAL A 526 -2.49 -15.57 27.02
N ASN A 527 -2.56 -14.98 28.21
CA ASN A 527 -3.81 -14.54 28.81
C ASN A 527 -4.05 -13.08 28.40
N ILE A 528 -4.74 -12.89 27.28
CA ILE A 528 -5.05 -11.56 26.71
C ILE A 528 -5.79 -10.71 27.73
N SER A 529 -6.72 -11.30 28.50
CA SER A 529 -7.56 -10.54 29.41
C SER A 529 -6.78 -9.87 30.53
N THR A 530 -5.81 -10.58 31.11
CA THR A 530 -4.97 -10.04 32.19
C THR A 530 -3.80 -9.25 31.65
N TRP A 531 -3.19 -9.67 30.53
CA TRP A 531 -2.02 -9.00 29.97
C TRP A 531 -2.35 -7.63 29.39
N LEU A 532 -3.40 -7.55 28.56
CA LEU A 532 -3.79 -6.31 27.87
C LEU A 532 -4.92 -5.56 28.58
N ASN A 533 -5.37 -6.05 29.74
CA ASN A 533 -6.49 -5.49 30.49
C ASN A 533 -7.75 -5.28 29.62
N ILE A 534 -8.19 -6.36 28.95
CA ILE A 534 -9.37 -6.38 28.06
C ILE A 534 -10.33 -7.45 28.55
N SER A 535 -11.56 -7.05 28.86
CA SER A 535 -12.61 -7.97 29.35
C SER A 535 -13.56 -8.43 28.25
N GLU A 536 -13.59 -7.67 27.16
CA GLU A 536 -14.44 -7.89 26.00
C GLU A 536 -14.01 -9.13 25.22
N GLN A 537 -14.98 -9.93 24.77
CA GLN A 537 -14.73 -11.04 23.88
C GLN A 537 -14.23 -10.52 22.52
N LEU A 538 -13.01 -10.92 22.14
CA LEU A 538 -12.43 -10.57 20.85
C LEU A 538 -12.62 -11.69 19.82
N MET A 539 -12.57 -11.30 18.55
CA MET A 539 -12.70 -12.17 17.38
C MET A 539 -11.50 -11.98 16.47
N VAL A 540 -11.06 -13.05 15.79
CA VAL A 540 -10.01 -12.97 14.76
C VAL A 540 -10.53 -12.14 13.57
N TYR A 541 -9.89 -11.00 13.32
CA TYR A 541 -10.22 -10.13 12.18
C TYR A 541 -9.33 -10.40 10.97
N ALA A 542 -8.02 -10.50 11.20
CA ALA A 542 -7.03 -10.89 10.22
C ALA A 542 -5.89 -11.63 10.92
N SER A 543 -5.21 -12.53 10.22
CA SER A 543 -4.03 -13.23 10.72
C SER A 543 -3.06 -13.45 9.57
N SER A 544 -1.76 -13.50 9.87
CA SER A 544 -0.72 -13.66 8.86
C SER A 544 -0.88 -14.98 8.11
N GLU A 545 -0.32 -15.03 6.91
CA GLU A 545 -0.25 -16.26 6.12
C GLU A 545 0.39 -17.39 6.93
N GLY A 546 -0.16 -18.61 6.82
CA GLY A 546 0.30 -19.79 7.57
C GLY A 546 -0.13 -19.87 9.05
N SER A 547 -0.93 -18.92 9.55
CA SER A 547 -1.35 -18.87 10.97
C SER A 547 -2.32 -19.97 11.44
N ASN A 548 -3.11 -20.56 10.52
CA ASN A 548 -4.22 -21.49 10.81
C ASN A 548 -5.34 -20.94 11.72
N LEU A 549 -5.36 -19.63 11.99
CA LEU A 549 -6.42 -18.99 12.80
C LEU A 549 -7.66 -18.74 11.94
N LEU A 550 -8.82 -19.20 12.41
CA LEU A 550 -10.07 -19.06 11.67
C LEU A 550 -10.60 -17.63 11.77
N LEU A 551 -10.81 -16.98 10.63
CA LEU A 551 -11.43 -15.65 10.58
C LEU A 551 -12.81 -15.63 11.22
N ARG A 552 -13.14 -14.52 11.90
CA ARG A 552 -14.41 -14.30 12.59
C ARG A 552 -14.73 -15.36 13.66
N SER A 553 -13.73 -16.07 14.17
CA SER A 553 -13.87 -16.97 15.31
C SER A 553 -13.56 -16.24 16.63
N PRO A 554 -14.25 -16.56 17.74
CA PRO A 554 -13.92 -16.02 19.05
C PRO A 554 -12.62 -16.63 19.55
N VAL A 555 -11.76 -15.81 20.18
CA VAL A 555 -10.54 -16.30 20.82
C VAL A 555 -10.76 -16.64 22.29
N ASN A 556 -10.03 -17.63 22.81
CA ASN A 556 -10.02 -17.87 24.25
C ASN A 556 -9.14 -16.80 24.93
N MET A 557 -9.77 -15.82 25.59
CA MET A 557 -9.08 -14.67 26.19
C MET A 557 -8.11 -15.05 27.33
N ALA A 558 -8.25 -16.22 27.94
CA ALA A 558 -7.40 -16.66 29.05
C ALA A 558 -6.22 -17.53 28.61
N THR A 559 -6.36 -18.27 27.50
CA THR A 559 -5.36 -19.23 27.02
C THR A 559 -5.28 -19.19 25.50
N PHE A 560 -4.95 -18.03 24.93
CA PHE A 560 -4.81 -17.88 23.49
C PHE A 560 -3.43 -18.37 23.04
N SER A 561 -3.41 -19.33 22.13
CA SER A 561 -2.17 -19.92 21.57
C SER A 561 -1.81 -19.24 20.26
N LEU A 562 -0.57 -18.76 20.14
CA LEU A 562 -0.06 -18.04 18.97
C LEU A 562 1.28 -18.65 18.54
N SER A 563 1.34 -19.23 17.36
CA SER A 563 2.56 -19.86 16.83
C SER A 563 3.67 -18.84 16.54
N GLY A 564 4.91 -19.32 16.41
CA GLY A 564 6.06 -18.49 16.04
C GLY A 564 5.85 -17.81 14.68
N SER A 565 6.36 -16.58 14.56
CA SER A 565 6.21 -15.68 13.40
C SER A 565 4.77 -15.24 13.09
N VAL A 566 3.76 -15.73 13.83
CA VAL A 566 2.37 -15.38 13.56
C VAL A 566 2.04 -14.01 14.13
N SER A 567 1.40 -13.21 13.29
CA SER A 567 0.75 -11.96 13.70
C SER A 567 -0.76 -12.09 13.54
N VAL A 568 -1.52 -11.58 14.51
CA VAL A 568 -2.99 -11.62 14.48
C VAL A 568 -3.58 -10.29 14.90
N VAL A 569 -4.55 -9.82 14.12
CA VAL A 569 -5.43 -8.71 14.48
C VAL A 569 -6.74 -9.28 15.01
N LEU A 570 -7.05 -8.90 16.24
CA LEU A 570 -8.27 -9.19 16.95
C LEU A 570 -9.13 -7.93 17.04
N SER A 571 -10.44 -8.08 17.03
CA SER A 571 -11.35 -6.95 17.24
C SER A 571 -12.54 -7.35 18.11
N SER A 572 -13.03 -6.42 18.93
CA SER A 572 -14.38 -6.49 19.50
C SER A 572 -15.38 -6.53 18.34
N ARG A 573 -16.53 -7.22 18.47
CA ARG A 573 -17.56 -7.29 17.40
C ARG A 573 -17.76 -5.91 16.76
N ILE A 574 -17.18 -5.72 15.58
CA ILE A 574 -17.40 -4.52 14.78
C ILE A 574 -18.85 -4.66 14.30
N GLN A 575 -19.77 -3.88 14.89
CA GLN A 575 -21.11 -3.79 14.34
C GLN A 575 -20.95 -3.30 12.90
N HIS A 576 -21.13 -4.20 11.94
CA HIS A 576 -21.47 -3.79 10.60
C HIS A 576 -22.82 -3.11 10.74
N LYS A 577 -22.83 -1.77 10.72
CA LYS A 577 -24.03 -1.04 10.33
C LYS A 577 -24.35 -1.58 8.95
N ILE A 578 -25.30 -2.48 8.85
CA ILE A 578 -25.81 -2.96 7.57
C ILE A 578 -26.44 -1.73 6.93
N ALA A 579 -25.65 -1.01 6.14
CA ALA A 579 -26.21 -0.21 5.06
C ALA A 579 -27.03 -1.20 4.24
N SER A 580 -28.27 -0.86 3.93
CA SER A 580 -29.28 -1.74 3.34
C SER A 580 -28.99 -2.16 1.89
N GLU A 581 -27.74 -2.41 1.54
CA GLU A 581 -27.28 -2.75 0.19
C GLU A 581 -26.18 -3.84 0.25
N SER A 582 -26.56 -5.06 0.61
CA SER A 582 -25.95 -6.29 0.03
C SER A 582 -26.65 -7.53 0.58
N THR A 583 -27.61 -8.06 -0.17
CA THR A 583 -28.21 -9.39 0.10
C THR A 583 -27.25 -10.55 -0.21
N ILE A 584 -26.01 -10.26 -0.60
CA ILE A 584 -25.02 -11.22 -1.07
C ILE A 584 -24.21 -11.81 0.12
N GLU A 585 -23.91 -11.03 1.16
CA GLU A 585 -23.09 -11.51 2.29
C GLU A 585 -23.85 -12.46 3.25
N LEU A 586 -25.18 -12.37 3.29
CA LEU A 586 -26.02 -13.30 4.07
C LEU A 586 -26.10 -14.70 3.45
N VAL A 587 -25.78 -14.84 2.16
CA VAL A 587 -25.78 -16.14 1.47
C VAL A 587 -24.54 -16.94 1.84
N ASP A 588 -23.37 -16.31 1.98
CA ASP A 588 -22.13 -17.00 2.35
C ASP A 588 -22.16 -17.53 3.80
N ALA A 589 -22.84 -16.84 4.70
CA ALA A 589 -23.05 -17.31 6.07
C ALA A 589 -23.96 -18.56 6.16
N LEU A 590 -24.83 -18.78 5.17
CA LEU A 590 -25.72 -19.95 5.11
C LEU A 590 -25.06 -21.17 4.45
N TRP A 591 -23.98 -20.98 3.69
CA TRP A 591 -23.18 -22.08 3.10
C TRP A 591 -22.17 -22.70 4.06
N LEU A 592 -21.88 -22.07 5.19
CA LEU A 592 -20.90 -22.51 6.20
C LEU A 592 -21.50 -23.33 7.35
N SER A 593 -22.74 -23.81 7.23
CA SER A 593 -23.32 -24.73 8.21
C SER A 593 -22.82 -26.17 7.97
N PRO A 594 -22.37 -26.91 9.01
CA PRO A 594 -21.98 -28.32 8.90
C PRO A 594 -23.09 -29.29 8.46
N ILE A 595 -24.30 -28.79 8.20
CA ILE A 595 -25.48 -29.58 7.86
C ILE A 595 -25.51 -29.98 6.36
N TYR A 596 -24.68 -29.37 5.50
CA TYR A 596 -24.74 -29.63 4.05
C TYR A 596 -23.78 -30.72 3.53
N THR A 597 -22.83 -31.20 4.36
CA THR A 597 -21.84 -32.20 3.95
C THR A 597 -22.33 -33.65 4.09
N SER A 598 -23.55 -33.88 4.58
CA SER A 598 -24.10 -35.23 4.84
C SER A 598 -25.15 -35.71 3.84
N LEU A 599 -25.32 -35.03 2.70
CA LEU A 599 -26.37 -35.34 1.71
C LEU A 599 -25.87 -35.67 0.29
N GLN A 600 -24.58 -35.97 0.11
CA GLN A 600 -24.01 -36.30 -1.22
C GLN A 600 -23.55 -37.76 -1.42
N PHE A 601 -23.87 -38.67 -0.51
CA PHE A 601 -23.66 -40.11 -0.74
C PHE A 601 -25.00 -40.86 -0.68
N GLU A 602 -25.69 -40.90 -1.81
CA GLU A 602 -26.57 -41.99 -2.25
C GLU A 602 -27.39 -41.46 -3.44
N PHE A 603 -27.02 -41.82 -4.67
CA PHE A 603 -27.91 -42.07 -5.81
C PHE A 603 -27.04 -42.47 -7.00
N SER A 604 -26.65 -43.74 -7.06
CA SER A 604 -26.44 -44.43 -8.33
C SER A 604 -27.79 -45.03 -8.72
N TYR A 605 -28.34 -44.70 -9.89
CA TYR A 605 -29.34 -45.55 -10.50
C TYR A 605 -29.27 -45.52 -12.02
N ASP A 606 -29.42 -46.74 -12.51
CA ASP A 606 -29.29 -47.30 -13.84
C ASP A 606 -30.33 -46.75 -14.82
N VAL A 607 -29.96 -46.53 -16.07
CA VAL A 607 -30.87 -46.08 -17.14
C VAL A 607 -31.07 -47.22 -18.13
N THR A 608 -32.15 -47.98 -17.94
CA THR A 608 -32.73 -48.79 -19.02
C THR A 608 -34.26 -48.66 -19.03
N ASN A 609 -34.77 -48.36 -20.22
CA ASN A 609 -36.13 -48.54 -20.73
C ASN A 609 -37.30 -47.98 -19.91
N TYR A 610 -38.01 -47.00 -20.47
CA TYR A 610 -39.42 -47.16 -20.80
C TYR A 610 -39.89 -46.08 -21.79
N THR A 611 -40.67 -46.54 -22.75
CA THR A 611 -41.33 -45.83 -23.84
C THR A 611 -42.64 -45.17 -23.40
N ASP A 612 -43.08 -44.24 -24.26
CA ASP A 612 -44.46 -43.81 -24.57
C ASP A 612 -45.04 -42.49 -24.01
N VAL A 613 -45.28 -41.58 -24.99
CA VAL A 613 -46.54 -40.85 -25.28
C VAL A 613 -46.95 -39.75 -24.27
N ASP A 614 -47.29 -38.49 -24.61
CA ASP A 614 -47.74 -37.85 -25.84
C ASP A 614 -47.43 -36.33 -25.84
N LYS A 615 -47.21 -35.83 -27.06
CA LYS A 615 -47.53 -34.54 -27.68
C LYS A 615 -48.45 -33.54 -26.93
N ASP A 616 -47.92 -32.34 -26.70
CA ASP A 616 -48.51 -31.09 -27.23
C ASP A 616 -47.38 -30.06 -27.48
N TYR A 617 -47.21 -29.66 -28.75
CA TYR A 617 -46.11 -28.82 -29.22
C TYR A 617 -46.48 -27.33 -29.21
N GLY A 618 -45.58 -26.52 -28.65
CA GLY A 618 -45.24 -25.17 -29.13
C GLY A 618 -43.73 -25.15 -29.42
N THR A 619 -43.34 -24.87 -30.67
CA THR A 619 -42.03 -25.19 -31.27
C THR A 619 -40.87 -24.26 -30.91
N LEU A 620 -39.62 -24.74 -31.06
CA LEU A 620 -38.34 -24.04 -30.86
C LEU A 620 -38.18 -22.67 -31.57
N ALA A 621 -39.01 -22.34 -32.56
CA ALA A 621 -38.94 -21.09 -33.32
C ALA A 621 -39.26 -19.83 -32.49
N ASP A 622 -40.01 -19.96 -31.38
CA ASP A 622 -40.34 -18.83 -30.50
C ASP A 622 -39.19 -18.47 -29.54
N PHE A 623 -38.26 -19.40 -29.31
CA PHE A 623 -37.15 -19.20 -28.38
C PHE A 623 -36.03 -18.34 -28.99
N ASP A 624 -35.79 -18.46 -30.29
CA ASP A 624 -34.76 -17.68 -30.97
C ASP A 624 -35.20 -16.24 -31.27
N LYS A 625 -36.50 -16.00 -31.53
CA LYS A 625 -37.08 -14.65 -31.54
C LYS A 625 -37.03 -13.96 -30.17
N PHE A 626 -37.14 -14.72 -29.08
CA PHE A 626 -36.99 -14.20 -27.72
C PHE A 626 -35.53 -13.81 -27.40
N LYS A 627 -34.55 -14.62 -27.83
CA LYS A 627 -33.11 -14.30 -27.66
C LYS A 627 -32.68 -13.04 -28.41
N GLU A 628 -33.17 -12.82 -29.64
CA GLU A 628 -32.84 -11.59 -30.38
C GLU A 628 -33.45 -10.35 -29.72
N LYS A 629 -34.69 -10.44 -29.21
CA LYS A 629 -35.34 -9.33 -28.53
C LYS A 629 -34.67 -9.00 -27.18
N VAL A 630 -34.13 -10.00 -26.49
CA VAL A 630 -33.33 -9.84 -25.26
C VAL A 630 -31.92 -9.29 -25.56
N LYS A 631 -31.30 -9.63 -26.70
CA LYS A 631 -30.06 -9.00 -27.16
C LYS A 631 -30.25 -7.51 -27.51
N SER A 632 -31.42 -7.13 -28.01
CA SER A 632 -31.74 -5.73 -28.36
C SER A 632 -32.05 -4.83 -27.14
N LEU A 633 -32.29 -5.42 -25.96
CA LEU A 633 -32.61 -4.72 -24.72
C LEU A 633 -31.53 -5.06 -23.67
N GLY A 634 -30.38 -4.37 -23.75
CA GLY A 634 -29.21 -4.61 -22.91
C GLY A 634 -29.45 -4.44 -21.40
N LEU A 635 -30.01 -5.47 -20.74
CA LEU A 635 -30.32 -5.47 -19.31
C LEU A 635 -29.94 -6.82 -18.67
N LYS A 636 -28.68 -6.94 -18.23
CA LYS A 636 -28.18 -8.08 -17.43
C LYS A 636 -28.64 -8.08 -15.96
N VAL A 637 -29.38 -7.06 -15.51
CA VAL A 637 -29.78 -6.89 -14.09
C VAL A 637 -31.19 -7.42 -13.78
N ILE A 638 -32.08 -7.51 -14.77
CA ILE A 638 -33.50 -7.91 -14.55
C ILE A 638 -33.68 -9.44 -14.43
N LEU A 639 -32.77 -10.23 -15.00
CA LEU A 639 -32.84 -11.69 -15.01
C LEU A 639 -32.67 -12.34 -13.62
N ASN A 640 -31.90 -11.72 -12.72
CA ASN A 640 -31.71 -12.24 -11.37
C ASN A 640 -32.89 -11.88 -10.45
N PHE A 641 -33.53 -10.73 -10.66
CA PHE A 641 -34.71 -10.32 -9.88
C PHE A 641 -35.97 -11.13 -10.26
N ALA A 642 -36.16 -11.43 -11.55
CA ALA A 642 -37.27 -12.26 -12.02
C ALA A 642 -37.15 -13.73 -11.57
N LYS A 643 -35.92 -14.28 -11.52
CA LYS A 643 -35.66 -15.63 -10.98
C LYS A 643 -35.99 -15.71 -9.47
N LEU A 644 -35.60 -14.71 -8.69
CA LEU A 644 -35.89 -14.63 -7.25
C LEU A 644 -37.40 -14.51 -6.96
N GLN A 645 -38.13 -13.72 -7.75
CA GLN A 645 -39.58 -13.56 -7.59
C GLN A 645 -40.37 -14.82 -8.02
N LEU A 646 -39.93 -15.53 -9.06
CA LEU A 646 -40.52 -16.82 -9.48
C LEU A 646 -40.23 -17.96 -8.49
N LEU A 647 -39.04 -17.96 -7.86
CA LEU A 647 -38.73 -18.90 -6.77
C LEU A 647 -39.59 -18.63 -5.53
N ARG A 648 -39.78 -17.34 -5.16
CA ARG A 648 -40.67 -16.92 -4.06
C ARG A 648 -42.13 -17.33 -4.33
N ALA A 649 -42.62 -17.15 -5.55
CA ALA A 649 -43.97 -17.56 -5.94
C ALA A 649 -44.16 -19.09 -5.95
N ARG A 650 -43.13 -19.87 -6.31
CA ARG A 650 -43.16 -21.34 -6.25
C ARG A 650 -43.11 -21.88 -4.81
N ILE A 651 -42.33 -21.25 -3.93
CA ILE A 651 -42.24 -21.64 -2.51
C ILE A 651 -43.54 -21.29 -1.77
N VAL A 652 -44.16 -20.14 -2.08
CA VAL A 652 -45.46 -19.73 -1.49
C VAL A 652 -46.63 -20.58 -2.03
N ARG A 653 -46.59 -21.03 -3.29
CA ARG A 653 -47.59 -21.99 -3.82
C ARG A 653 -47.43 -23.40 -3.26
N LYS A 654 -46.21 -23.87 -2.96
CA LYS A 654 -45.99 -25.17 -2.29
C LYS A 654 -46.36 -25.16 -0.79
N LYS A 655 -46.39 -23.99 -0.14
CA LYS A 655 -46.81 -23.86 1.28
C LYS A 655 -48.32 -23.82 1.50
N ARG A 656 -49.14 -23.64 0.46
CA ARG A 656 -50.62 -23.71 0.57
C ARG A 656 -51.22 -25.11 0.38
N SER A 657 -50.43 -26.12 0.00
CA SER A 657 -50.92 -27.51 -0.14
C SER A 657 -50.54 -28.42 1.04
N THR A 658 -49.71 -27.96 1.98
CA THR A 658 -49.29 -28.77 3.15
C THR A 658 -50.22 -28.60 4.36
N ASP A 659 -51.02 -27.53 4.40
CA ASP A 659 -51.99 -27.26 5.48
C ASP A 659 -53.28 -28.12 5.38
N GLN A 660 -53.55 -28.74 4.22
CA GLN A 660 -54.67 -29.68 4.06
C GLN A 660 -54.30 -31.14 4.33
N VAL A 661 -53.00 -31.49 4.34
CA VAL A 661 -52.53 -32.86 4.62
C VAL A 661 -52.36 -33.07 6.13
N LEU A 662 -51.91 -32.06 6.88
CA LEU A 662 -51.72 -32.16 8.33
C LEU A 662 -53.03 -32.17 9.13
N ARG A 663 -54.16 -31.70 8.58
CA ARG A 663 -55.49 -31.85 9.20
C ARG A 663 -56.16 -33.20 8.95
N ARG A 664 -55.65 -34.01 8.02
CA ARG A 664 -56.18 -35.36 7.72
C ARG A 664 -55.47 -36.44 8.55
N VAL A 665 -54.19 -36.27 8.86
CA VAL A 665 -53.41 -37.20 9.69
C VAL A 665 -53.77 -37.13 11.18
N TRP A 666 -54.35 -36.02 11.65
CA TRP A 666 -54.78 -35.86 13.05
C TRP A 666 -56.18 -36.46 13.37
N ARG A 667 -56.88 -37.00 12.37
CA ARG A 667 -58.24 -37.55 12.53
C ARG A 667 -58.31 -39.09 12.53
N ASP A 668 -57.24 -39.78 12.11
CA ASP A 668 -57.21 -41.25 11.95
C ASP A 668 -56.37 -42.02 13.00
N SER A 669 -55.93 -41.39 14.09
CA SER A 669 -55.10 -42.05 15.13
C SER A 669 -55.83 -42.41 16.44
N ARG A 670 -57.17 -42.50 16.43
CA ARG A 670 -57.90 -43.23 17.47
C ARG A 670 -58.34 -44.57 16.90
N ILE A 671 -57.82 -45.64 17.49
CA ILE A 671 -58.30 -47.05 17.54
C ILE A 671 -57.14 -48.02 17.24
N VAL A 672 -56.62 -48.61 18.32
CA VAL A 672 -56.26 -50.03 18.55
C VAL A 672 -55.07 -50.13 19.52
N ASN A 673 -55.37 -50.71 20.69
CA ASN A 673 -54.46 -51.24 21.71
C ASN A 673 -53.66 -52.43 21.14
N ASP A 674 -52.36 -52.54 21.43
CA ASP A 674 -51.79 -53.65 22.23
C ASP A 674 -50.28 -53.45 22.50
N THR A 675 -49.86 -54.06 23.59
CA THR A 675 -48.64 -54.10 24.39
C THR A 675 -47.30 -54.37 23.68
N ARG A 676 -46.30 -53.51 23.96
CA ARG A 676 -44.90 -53.80 24.39
C ARG A 676 -44.03 -52.51 24.45
N LYS A 677 -43.23 -52.36 25.51
CA LYS A 677 -42.19 -51.30 25.75
C LYS A 677 -40.78 -51.86 25.39
N PRO A 678 -39.67 -51.07 25.33
CA PRO A 678 -39.38 -49.68 24.86
C PRO A 678 -38.10 -49.70 23.91
N PRO A 679 -37.24 -48.65 23.64
CA PRO A 679 -36.65 -47.62 24.52
C PRO A 679 -36.67 -46.15 24.04
N ASN A 680 -36.35 -45.27 24.98
CA ASN A 680 -36.33 -43.80 24.95
C ASN A 680 -35.32 -43.18 23.97
N ASN A 681 -35.76 -42.23 23.11
CA ASN A 681 -34.95 -41.04 22.71
C ASN A 681 -35.63 -39.98 21.81
N TRP A 682 -36.94 -39.71 21.93
CA TRP A 682 -37.64 -38.79 21.00
C TRP A 682 -38.52 -37.71 21.66
N LEU A 683 -38.19 -37.28 22.89
CA LEU A 683 -38.99 -36.26 23.60
C LEU A 683 -38.21 -35.05 24.14
N SER A 684 -36.90 -34.95 23.88
CA SER A 684 -36.07 -33.78 24.24
C SER A 684 -35.90 -32.77 23.10
N VAL A 685 -36.16 -33.13 21.84
CA VAL A 685 -35.93 -32.25 20.67
C VAL A 685 -37.11 -31.29 20.41
N VAL A 686 -38.31 -31.60 20.92
CA VAL A 686 -39.53 -30.81 20.61
C VAL A 686 -39.72 -29.62 21.57
N ARG A 687 -38.89 -29.45 22.61
CA ARG A 687 -39.00 -28.33 23.57
C ARG A 687 -38.06 -27.15 23.34
N CYS A 688 -37.05 -27.24 22.46
CA CYS A 688 -36.18 -26.08 22.16
C CYS A 688 -36.72 -25.16 21.05
N PHE A 689 -37.55 -25.66 20.13
CA PHE A 689 -38.03 -24.86 19.00
C PHE A 689 -39.17 -23.88 19.33
N ALA A 690 -39.74 -23.95 20.53
CA ALA A 690 -40.87 -23.10 20.91
C ALA A 690 -40.47 -21.80 21.63
N TRP A 691 -39.17 -21.54 21.85
CA TRP A 691 -38.70 -20.34 22.56
C TRP A 691 -38.09 -19.26 21.63
N GLU A 692 -37.58 -19.63 20.46
CA GLU A 692 -36.93 -18.68 19.53
C GLU A 692 -37.88 -17.98 18.53
N TRP A 693 -39.18 -18.25 18.58
CA TRP A 693 -40.16 -17.60 17.67
C TRP A 693 -40.76 -16.29 18.24
N ASN A 694 -40.55 -15.96 19.52
CA ASN A 694 -41.16 -14.78 20.17
C ASN A 694 -40.21 -13.61 20.42
N SER A 695 -38.95 -13.66 19.97
CA SER A 695 -37.95 -12.60 20.18
C SER A 695 -37.55 -11.86 18.89
N ALA A 696 -38.34 -12.01 17.81
CA ALA A 696 -38.18 -11.29 16.56
C ALA A 696 -39.49 -10.57 16.13
N GLN A 697 -40.06 -9.83 17.08
CA GLN A 697 -40.99 -8.71 16.83
C GLN A 697 -40.43 -7.44 17.47
#